data_AF-A0A918TEC6-F1
#
_entry.id   AF-A0A918TEC6-F1
#
_cell.length_a   1.000
_cell.length_b   1.000
_cell.length_c   1.000
_cell.angle_alpha   90.00
_cell.angle_beta   90.00
_cell.angle_gamma   90.00
#
_symmetry.space_group_name_H-M   'P 1'
#
loop_
_entity.id
_entity.type
_entity.pdbx_description
1 polymer ?
#
loop_
_entity_poly.entity_id
_entity_poly.type
_entity_poly.pdbx_seq_one_letter_code
_entity_poly.pdbx_strand_id
1 'polypeptide(L)'
;MAGPAQHEETHRALLVGVAHYASKRPLEFAAGLGNIAAVQHNLVELQEVLRTGGIFDEDGIESLFSPGVEQFEHRLGYARDHTDGLLLVYFAGHGIVDTRTGGHGRLLLGLRDAKVEHGPGFPGWIRWDDVLNRLCSGKSRPRHTVVILDCCYAGNASAAWEELDELDQKRISLLLAVQKNQRIDAGGAGTPTPYTAQLLRHLGQGAGASDGVVTLGGLHKRLAHGLRAARTVGGREWSPQACRQDGADNEVLARPPSAAPAAGTNGEAGRSGDEGSSGPGPRPGRLRLVVTVLLAVAATLSATLWWAVSRGAGGDGPAASCAGHPPLELRVLTDPDLMPVMRRAVDGFVASDANRDGDRCRRTGITVYSAGAAETVEAFRTQYGEWAHVGRSGFNPVGTVGPQPDVWIPASAASARRAQDEAGSQASVLTLDFDDKRPLANAPMVLLLPEQLAETEGGRTGRKLADLMTAMKAKGAQAEVRRADPRHTDAGLAATRGLYGTDAPRQVELGQRRQGRPAPTGKDLVCGLAKGTSAEAREVDRRTAVLVAEPTLGQYRSCAGETGVTRVAEYPDDVPGLAPVFVHVRWNDARLDEEERGRAVQRFRDWLASEDGRKTFRDAAFRAAPQAPFPSPSPGLLTSPGPMPRPLSADEAADTLEKYRQANAASRVRFLLDGSGSMSRWWDGANSAREILKQSFGRFGSDDIFGVWSVASQGTGTPYRELLAFGTHGSWSRTAGKGEQDKAAEAGKKVDDAVPELSMEADIGGALKAALDQMPRGGEDDGHPQLVVVLTDDEDNDRMTAAQQNELVTFVRERKVPVVMVSFDSGGCLKDRLDLRVAEASGGTCLDARGDLARNLGAEISQVAQGHQ
;
A
#
# COMPACT_ATOMS: atom_id res chain seq x y z
N MET A 1 34.14 -55.66 6.74
CA MET A 1 33.01 -54.71 6.65
C MET A 1 33.58 -53.36 7.05
N ALA A 2 33.88 -52.51 6.06
CA ALA A 2 34.20 -51.11 6.34
C ALA A 2 32.93 -50.44 6.85
N GLY A 3 33.00 -49.72 7.97
CA GLY A 3 31.87 -48.94 8.48
C GLY A 3 31.40 -47.93 7.43
N PRO A 4 30.13 -47.51 7.47
CA PRO A 4 29.64 -46.49 6.55
C PRO A 4 30.53 -45.25 6.71
N ALA A 5 31.09 -44.79 5.59
CA ALA A 5 31.80 -43.52 5.55
C ALA A 5 30.84 -42.45 6.11
N GLN A 6 31.25 -41.76 7.18
CA GLN A 6 30.53 -40.59 7.65
C GLN A 6 30.55 -39.58 6.51
N HIS A 7 29.40 -39.35 5.88
CA HIS A 7 29.26 -38.27 4.93
C HIS A 7 29.48 -36.97 5.71
N GLU A 8 30.57 -36.26 5.41
CA GLU A 8 30.83 -34.97 6.01
C GLU A 8 29.70 -34.02 5.60
N GLU A 9 29.00 -33.45 6.57
CA GLU A 9 27.85 -32.56 6.33
C GLU A 9 28.34 -31.31 5.59
N THR A 10 27.63 -30.91 4.54
CA THR A 10 27.92 -29.65 3.85
C THR A 10 27.31 -28.48 4.63
N HIS A 11 28.13 -27.54 5.08
CA HIS A 11 27.69 -26.32 5.78
C HIS A 11 27.87 -25.10 4.86
N ARG A 12 26.88 -24.19 4.83
CA ARG A 12 26.96 -22.96 4.02
C ARG A 12 26.52 -21.72 4.78
N ALA A 13 27.12 -20.58 4.45
CA ALA A 13 26.72 -19.27 4.92
C ALA A 13 26.41 -18.35 3.72
N LEU A 14 25.22 -17.76 3.71
CA LEU A 14 24.80 -16.74 2.75
C LEU A 14 24.69 -15.39 3.47
N LEU A 15 25.61 -14.47 3.16
CA LEU A 15 25.70 -13.14 3.77
C LEU A 15 25.14 -12.10 2.80
N VAL A 16 24.03 -11.47 3.14
CA VAL A 16 23.33 -10.52 2.28
C VAL A 16 23.39 -9.14 2.90
N GLY A 17 24.01 -8.20 2.19
CA GLY A 17 24.19 -6.84 2.69
C GLY A 17 23.84 -5.81 1.63
N VAL A 18 22.80 -5.02 1.88
CA VAL A 18 22.30 -3.98 0.98
C VAL A 18 22.80 -2.61 1.42
N ALA A 19 24.00 -2.25 0.96
CA ALA A 19 24.64 -0.98 1.23
C ALA A 19 24.17 0.13 0.26
N HIS A 20 23.83 -0.24 -0.98
CA HIS A 20 23.44 0.68 -2.04
C HIS A 20 22.03 0.42 -2.55
N TYR A 21 21.23 1.49 -2.66
CA TYR A 21 19.88 1.45 -3.21
C TYR A 21 19.82 2.23 -4.53
N ALA A 22 19.14 1.67 -5.52
CA ALA A 22 19.00 2.27 -6.85
C ALA A 22 18.15 3.54 -6.82
N SER A 23 17.15 3.60 -5.93
CA SER A 23 16.34 4.79 -5.71
C SER A 23 17.03 5.75 -4.74
N LYS A 24 17.35 6.96 -5.22
CA LYS A 24 18.00 8.01 -4.42
C LYS A 24 17.05 9.13 -3.97
N ARG A 25 15.74 9.02 -4.23
CA ARG A 25 14.80 10.09 -3.87
C ARG A 25 14.57 10.10 -2.35
N PRO A 26 14.97 11.16 -1.63
CA PRO A 26 14.53 11.35 -0.26
C PRO A 26 13.06 11.77 -0.32
N LEU A 27 12.15 10.91 0.13
CA LEU A 27 10.81 11.37 0.48
C LEU A 27 10.92 12.04 1.87
N GLU A 28 10.29 13.21 2.03
CA GLU A 28 10.22 13.92 3.32
C GLU A 28 9.60 13.06 4.44
N PHE A 29 8.86 12.00 4.09
CA PHE A 29 8.28 11.02 5.01
C PHE A 29 9.21 9.83 5.35
N ALA A 30 10.35 9.70 4.67
CA ALA A 30 11.30 8.59 4.79
C ALA A 30 12.74 9.09 5.02
N ALA A 31 12.90 10.05 5.93
CA ALA A 31 14.20 10.39 6.48
C ALA A 31 14.84 9.13 7.13
N GLY A 32 15.76 8.49 6.39
CA GLY A 32 16.45 7.27 6.80
C GLY A 32 16.63 6.19 5.73
N LEU A 33 15.92 6.22 4.60
CA LEU A 33 16.04 5.21 3.52
C LEU A 33 17.10 5.58 2.46
N GLY A 34 18.32 5.86 2.93
CA GLY A 34 19.49 6.10 2.08
C GLY A 34 20.43 4.91 2.01
N ASN A 35 21.60 5.08 1.39
CA ASN A 35 22.67 4.08 1.46
C ASN A 35 23.11 3.83 2.90
N ILE A 36 23.42 2.58 3.23
CA ILE A 36 23.88 2.17 4.57
C ILE A 36 25.33 1.71 4.45
N ALA A 37 26.28 2.66 4.47
CA ALA A 37 27.70 2.38 4.23
C ALA A 37 28.29 1.34 5.20
N ALA A 38 27.83 1.32 6.45
CA ALA A 38 28.23 0.35 7.48
C ALA A 38 28.02 -1.12 7.05
N VAL A 39 27.03 -1.40 6.20
CA VAL A 39 26.72 -2.77 5.74
C VAL A 39 27.87 -3.38 4.93
N GLN A 40 28.69 -2.57 4.26
CA GLN A 40 29.89 -3.08 3.59
C GLN A 40 30.89 -3.68 4.60
N HIS A 41 31.08 -3.01 5.73
CA HIS A 41 31.95 -3.50 6.81
C HIS A 41 31.38 -4.76 7.46
N ASN A 42 30.05 -4.84 7.62
CA ASN A 42 29.39 -6.05 8.11
C ASN A 42 29.79 -7.28 7.31
N LEU A 43 29.66 -7.23 5.97
CA LEU A 43 29.92 -8.39 5.12
C LEU A 43 31.39 -8.80 5.13
N VAL A 44 32.30 -7.83 4.99
CA VAL A 44 33.75 -8.10 4.96
C VAL A 44 34.22 -8.76 6.25
N GLU A 45 33.82 -8.19 7.40
CA GLU A 45 34.27 -8.70 8.70
C GLU A 45 33.58 -10.02 9.07
N LEU A 46 32.29 -10.19 8.71
CA LEU A 46 31.56 -11.42 9.01
C LEU A 46 32.05 -12.59 8.15
N GLN A 47 32.39 -12.35 6.88
CA GLN A 47 33.02 -13.36 6.04
C GLN A 47 34.32 -13.88 6.66
N GLU A 48 35.18 -12.98 7.14
CA GLU A 48 36.46 -13.35 7.76
C GLU A 48 36.29 -14.11 9.09
N VAL A 49 35.36 -13.66 9.93
CA VAL A 49 35.07 -14.33 11.21
C VAL A 49 34.46 -15.72 10.99
N LEU A 50 33.59 -15.90 9.99
CA LEU A 50 33.03 -17.21 9.68
C LEU A 50 34.07 -18.16 9.08
N ARG A 51 34.97 -17.65 8.22
CA ARG A 51 36.08 -18.42 7.64
C ARG A 51 37.04 -18.95 8.69
N THR A 52 37.32 -18.15 9.72
CA THR A 52 38.19 -18.54 10.85
C THR A 52 37.45 -19.34 11.93
N GLY A 53 36.12 -19.39 11.87
CA GLY A 53 35.25 -20.04 12.86
C GLY A 53 35.16 -21.56 12.77
N GLY A 54 35.80 -22.21 11.79
CA GLY A 54 35.96 -23.68 11.74
C GLY A 54 34.66 -24.50 11.58
N ILE A 55 33.61 -23.88 11.03
CA ILE A 55 32.33 -24.52 10.70
C ILE A 55 32.05 -24.50 9.20
N PHE A 56 32.34 -23.38 8.53
CA PHE A 56 32.12 -23.21 7.10
C PHE A 56 33.45 -23.30 6.36
N ASP A 57 33.49 -24.09 5.30
CA ASP A 57 34.60 -24.08 4.35
C ASP A 57 34.61 -22.76 3.55
N GLU A 58 35.74 -22.43 2.94
CA GLU A 58 35.88 -21.20 2.14
C GLU A 58 34.86 -21.12 1.00
N ASP A 59 34.63 -22.24 0.29
CA ASP A 59 33.62 -22.38 -0.77
C ASP A 59 32.17 -22.46 -0.23
N GLY A 60 32.02 -22.55 1.09
CA GLY A 60 30.75 -22.57 1.80
C GLY A 60 30.23 -21.18 2.13
N ILE A 61 31.04 -20.12 2.05
CA ILE A 61 30.65 -18.74 2.44
C ILE A 61 30.45 -17.87 1.20
N GLU A 62 29.23 -17.42 0.97
CA GLU A 62 28.87 -16.51 -0.11
C GLU A 62 28.42 -15.16 0.43
N SER A 63 28.92 -14.06 -0.18
CA SER A 63 28.47 -12.71 0.13
C SER A 63 27.78 -12.05 -1.06
N LEU A 64 26.53 -11.63 -0.88
CA LEU A 64 25.77 -10.85 -1.85
C LEU A 64 25.78 -9.38 -1.47
N PHE A 65 26.54 -8.59 -2.24
CA PHE A 65 26.64 -7.15 -2.06
C PHE A 65 25.57 -6.40 -2.87
N SER A 66 24.62 -5.79 -2.16
CA SER A 66 23.48 -5.05 -2.71
C SER A 66 22.77 -5.80 -3.86
N PRO A 67 22.26 -7.03 -3.64
CA PRO A 67 21.55 -7.79 -4.66
C PRO A 67 20.17 -7.19 -4.95
N GLY A 68 19.65 -7.47 -6.15
CA GLY A 68 18.22 -7.32 -6.47
C GLY A 68 17.40 -8.53 -5.98
N VAL A 69 16.07 -8.47 -6.13
CA VAL A 69 15.14 -9.53 -5.66
C VAL A 69 15.44 -10.89 -6.27
N GLU A 70 15.48 -10.97 -7.61
CA GLU A 70 15.72 -12.23 -8.32
C GLU A 70 17.05 -12.89 -7.93
N GLN A 71 18.11 -12.07 -7.84
CA GLN A 71 19.43 -12.57 -7.43
C GLN A 71 19.41 -13.11 -6.01
N PHE A 72 18.78 -12.40 -5.07
CA PHE A 72 18.65 -12.85 -3.68
C PHE A 72 17.88 -14.17 -3.60
N GLU A 73 16.72 -14.27 -4.24
CA GLU A 73 15.88 -15.47 -4.17
C GLU A 73 16.55 -16.69 -4.81
N HIS A 74 17.17 -16.51 -5.98
CA HIS A 74 17.89 -17.59 -6.65
C HIS A 74 19.04 -18.13 -5.80
N ARG A 75 19.84 -17.24 -5.20
CA ARG A 75 20.99 -17.64 -4.37
C ARG A 75 20.57 -18.20 -3.02
N LEU A 76 19.47 -17.71 -2.43
CA LEU A 76 18.88 -18.30 -1.23
C LEU A 76 18.43 -19.75 -1.47
N GLY A 77 17.72 -19.98 -2.58
CA GLY A 77 17.29 -21.33 -2.98
C GLY A 77 18.49 -22.25 -3.25
N TYR A 78 19.50 -21.74 -3.95
CA TYR A 78 20.74 -22.49 -4.21
C TYR A 78 21.45 -22.89 -2.91
N ALA A 79 21.67 -21.94 -1.99
CA ALA A 79 22.34 -22.20 -0.72
C ALA A 79 21.57 -23.24 0.10
N ARG A 80 20.25 -23.14 0.16
CA ARG A 80 19.37 -24.13 0.82
C ARG A 80 19.49 -25.53 0.20
N ASP A 81 19.37 -25.65 -1.12
CA ASP A 81 19.34 -26.95 -1.79
C ASP A 81 20.69 -27.67 -1.80
N HIS A 82 21.79 -26.95 -1.55
CA HIS A 82 23.16 -27.46 -1.53
C HIS A 82 23.78 -27.46 -0.13
N THR A 83 22.94 -27.53 0.91
CA THR A 83 23.37 -27.62 2.30
C THR A 83 22.64 -28.78 2.97
N ASP A 84 23.40 -29.74 3.48
CA ASP A 84 22.86 -30.88 4.23
C ASP A 84 22.98 -30.67 5.74
N GLY A 85 23.99 -29.91 6.18
CA GLY A 85 24.25 -29.57 7.58
C GLY A 85 23.61 -28.25 8.01
N LEU A 86 24.46 -27.25 8.27
CA LEU A 86 24.08 -25.93 8.80
C LEU A 86 24.03 -24.91 7.67
N LEU A 87 22.87 -24.28 7.50
CA LEU A 87 22.72 -23.08 6.68
C LEU A 87 22.65 -21.84 7.58
N LEU A 88 23.61 -20.92 7.44
CA LEU A 88 23.55 -19.60 8.06
C LEU A 88 23.12 -18.56 7.03
N VAL A 89 22.02 -17.85 7.26
CA VAL A 89 21.60 -16.73 6.42
C VAL A 89 21.69 -15.44 7.21
N TYR A 90 22.51 -14.51 6.76
CA TYR A 90 22.62 -13.17 7.37
C TYR A 90 22.03 -12.14 6.41
N PHE A 91 21.19 -11.24 6.92
CA PHE A 91 20.67 -10.12 6.16
C PHE A 91 20.91 -8.81 6.90
N ALA A 92 21.50 -7.83 6.21
CA ALA A 92 21.61 -6.45 6.67
C ALA A 92 21.17 -5.44 5.60
N GLY A 93 20.28 -4.54 5.98
CA GLY A 93 19.68 -3.58 5.05
C GLY A 93 18.48 -2.86 5.65
N HIS A 94 17.68 -2.23 4.80
CA HIS A 94 16.44 -1.61 5.23
C HIS A 94 15.40 -2.68 5.52
N GLY A 95 14.69 -2.50 6.64
CA GLY A 95 13.51 -3.26 6.98
C GLY A 95 12.35 -2.28 7.18
N ILE A 96 11.19 -2.60 6.60
CA ILE A 96 9.94 -1.87 6.84
C ILE A 96 8.86 -2.86 7.23
N VAL A 97 7.74 -2.33 7.70
CA VAL A 97 6.58 -3.14 8.07
C VAL A 97 5.45 -2.79 7.13
N ASP A 98 4.92 -3.80 6.42
CA ASP A 98 3.67 -3.67 5.69
C ASP A 98 2.52 -3.79 6.70
N THR A 99 1.94 -2.65 7.04
CA THR A 99 0.78 -2.56 7.93
C THR A 99 -0.54 -2.82 7.21
N ARG A 100 -0.53 -3.02 5.88
CA ARG A 100 -1.74 -3.19 5.04
C ARG A 100 -2.27 -4.61 5.04
N THR A 101 -1.47 -5.61 5.45
CA THR A 101 -1.84 -7.03 5.36
C THR A 101 -2.56 -7.60 6.60
N GLY A 102 -2.90 -6.78 7.60
CA GLY A 102 -3.53 -7.27 8.84
C GLY A 102 -2.59 -8.14 9.70
N GLY A 103 -2.76 -8.10 11.02
CA GLY A 103 -1.97 -8.86 12.00
C GLY A 103 -0.49 -8.45 12.11
N HIS A 104 -0.15 -7.64 13.12
CA HIS A 104 1.23 -7.32 13.56
C HIS A 104 2.17 -6.57 12.60
N GLY A 105 1.75 -6.37 11.35
CA GLY A 105 2.57 -5.76 10.32
C GLY A 105 3.69 -6.70 9.87
N ARG A 106 3.65 -7.13 8.61
CA ARG A 106 4.60 -8.11 8.08
C ARG A 106 5.91 -7.42 7.70
N LEU A 107 7.03 -8.03 8.08
CA LEU A 107 8.36 -7.49 7.77
C LEU A 107 8.63 -7.58 6.26
N LEU A 108 9.13 -6.50 5.66
CA LEU A 108 9.71 -6.52 4.32
C LEU A 108 11.17 -6.13 4.40
N LEU A 109 11.98 -6.86 3.65
CA LEU A 109 13.41 -6.63 3.49
C LEU A 109 13.64 -5.85 2.20
N GLY A 110 14.30 -4.71 2.31
CA GLY A 110 14.63 -3.86 1.17
C GLY A 110 15.88 -4.36 0.47
N LEU A 111 15.75 -4.74 -0.80
CA LEU A 111 16.89 -5.09 -1.67
C LEU A 111 17.33 -3.87 -2.50
N ARG A 112 18.37 -4.00 -3.33
CA ARG A 112 18.95 -2.86 -4.07
C ARG A 112 17.89 -2.06 -4.84
N ASP A 113 16.92 -2.77 -5.40
CA ASP A 113 15.90 -2.20 -6.26
C ASP A 113 14.70 -1.67 -5.47
N ALA A 114 14.77 -1.67 -4.13
CA ALA A 114 13.72 -1.22 -3.23
C ALA A 114 13.35 0.25 -3.48
N LYS A 115 12.05 0.50 -3.63
CA LYS A 115 11.49 1.85 -3.80
C LYS A 115 10.39 2.08 -2.78
N VAL A 116 10.33 3.31 -2.27
CA VAL A 116 9.15 3.81 -1.55
C VAL A 116 8.43 4.73 -2.53
N GLU A 117 7.35 4.24 -3.12
CA GLU A 117 6.50 5.00 -4.04
C GLU A 117 5.09 5.11 -3.43
N HIS A 118 4.36 6.18 -3.77
CA HIS A 118 2.95 6.27 -3.43
C HIS A 118 2.16 5.29 -4.31
N GLY A 119 1.67 4.19 -3.74
CA GLY A 119 0.89 3.17 -4.45
C GLY A 119 0.73 1.88 -3.65
N PRO A 120 -0.03 0.89 -4.14
CA PRO A 120 -0.33 -0.36 -3.43
C PRO A 120 0.81 -1.40 -3.47
N GLY A 121 2.03 -1.04 -3.85
CA GLY A 121 3.15 -1.98 -3.96
C GLY A 121 4.41 -1.52 -3.22
N PHE A 122 5.27 -2.48 -2.87
CA PHE A 122 6.63 -2.24 -2.40
C PHE A 122 7.65 -2.83 -3.40
N PRO A 123 7.87 -2.21 -4.58
CA PRO A 123 8.80 -2.75 -5.58
C PRO A 123 10.21 -2.85 -5.03
N GLY A 124 10.89 -3.99 -5.29
CA GLY A 124 12.25 -4.25 -4.81
C GLY A 124 12.35 -4.55 -3.30
N TRP A 125 11.20 -4.68 -2.62
CA TRP A 125 11.12 -5.24 -1.28
C TRP A 125 10.61 -6.68 -1.36
N ILE A 126 11.14 -7.56 -0.51
CA ILE A 126 10.68 -8.95 -0.38
C ILE A 126 10.01 -9.14 0.98
N ARG A 127 8.87 -9.84 1.02
CA ARG A 127 8.19 -10.13 2.29
C ARG A 127 8.98 -11.22 3.02
N TRP A 128 9.12 -11.05 4.33
CA TRP A 128 9.79 -12.03 5.17
C TRP A 128 9.12 -13.41 5.10
N ASP A 129 7.79 -13.45 4.98
CA ASP A 129 7.02 -14.67 4.80
C ASP A 129 7.48 -15.47 3.57
N ASP A 130 7.75 -14.78 2.45
CA ASP A 130 8.22 -15.41 1.21
C ASP A 130 9.64 -15.96 1.39
N VAL A 131 10.51 -15.23 2.10
CA VAL A 131 11.87 -15.70 2.45
C VAL A 131 11.80 -16.96 3.30
N LEU A 132 10.94 -16.96 4.31
CA LEU A 132 10.78 -18.08 5.23
C LEU A 132 10.20 -19.31 4.52
N ASN A 133 9.17 -19.13 3.70
CA ASN A 133 8.59 -20.18 2.85
C ASN A 133 9.62 -20.77 1.88
N ARG A 134 10.51 -19.94 1.32
CA ARG A 134 11.64 -20.41 0.52
C ARG A 134 12.62 -21.24 1.34
N LEU A 135 12.88 -20.92 2.61
CA LEU A 135 13.75 -21.76 3.46
C LEU A 135 13.10 -23.09 3.87
N CYS A 136 11.77 -23.13 3.98
CA CYS A 136 11.00 -24.35 4.30
C CYS A 136 10.77 -25.27 3.10
N SER A 137 10.57 -24.71 1.91
CA SER A 137 10.42 -25.44 0.64
C SER A 137 11.78 -25.88 0.10
N GLY A 138 11.85 -26.84 -0.84
CA GLY A 138 13.11 -27.21 -1.51
C GLY A 138 13.30 -28.69 -1.77
N LYS A 139 14.31 -29.02 -2.59
CA LYS A 139 14.69 -30.40 -2.90
C LYS A 139 15.49 -31.04 -1.77
N SER A 140 16.33 -30.24 -1.13
CA SER A 140 17.11 -30.62 0.05
C SER A 140 16.68 -29.76 1.23
N ARG A 141 16.79 -30.32 2.43
CA ARG A 141 16.44 -29.66 3.67
C ARG A 141 17.67 -29.68 4.58
N PRO A 142 18.36 -28.54 4.78
CA PRO A 142 19.46 -28.46 5.75
C PRO A 142 19.05 -29.02 7.11
N ARG A 143 19.95 -29.73 7.80
CA ARG A 143 19.74 -30.21 9.17
C ARG A 143 19.28 -29.07 10.09
N HIS A 144 19.90 -27.90 9.97
CA HIS A 144 19.51 -26.71 10.71
C HIS A 144 19.75 -25.44 9.88
N THR A 145 18.85 -24.46 9.98
CA THR A 145 18.98 -23.13 9.37
C THR A 145 18.93 -22.06 10.45
N VAL A 146 19.95 -21.21 10.51
CA VAL A 146 19.98 -20.04 11.38
C VAL A 146 19.88 -18.78 10.52
N VAL A 147 18.86 -17.96 10.75
CA VAL A 147 18.71 -16.67 10.08
C VAL A 147 18.97 -15.52 11.04
N ILE A 148 19.85 -14.60 10.65
CA ILE A 148 20.19 -13.40 11.41
C ILE A 148 19.70 -12.18 10.63
N LEU A 149 18.79 -11.41 11.23
CA LEU A 149 18.21 -10.20 10.63
C LEU A 149 18.71 -8.94 11.33
N ASP A 150 19.58 -8.19 10.65
CA ASP A 150 20.10 -6.88 11.06
C ASP A 150 19.45 -5.74 10.28
N CYS A 151 18.20 -5.43 10.64
CA CYS A 151 17.44 -4.35 10.03
C CYS A 151 16.43 -3.74 11.00
N CYS A 152 15.89 -2.56 10.64
CA CYS A 152 14.74 -2.00 11.34
C CYS A 152 13.57 -3.00 11.31
N TYR A 153 12.85 -3.07 12.43
CA TYR A 153 11.68 -3.94 12.60
C TYR A 153 11.94 -5.44 12.50
N ALA A 154 13.20 -5.89 12.57
CA ALA A 154 13.56 -7.32 12.52
C ALA A 154 12.73 -8.20 13.48
N GLY A 155 12.36 -7.67 14.66
CA GLY A 155 11.52 -8.37 15.62
C GLY A 155 10.16 -8.85 15.05
N ASN A 156 9.60 -8.16 14.05
CA ASN A 156 8.33 -8.53 13.41
C ASN A 156 8.42 -9.86 12.64
N ALA A 157 9.62 -10.33 12.30
CA ALA A 157 9.85 -11.64 11.68
C ALA A 157 9.35 -12.82 12.54
N SER A 158 9.27 -12.63 13.86
CA SER A 158 8.79 -13.65 14.81
C SER A 158 7.38 -14.16 14.51
N ALA A 159 6.47 -13.30 14.03
CA ALA A 159 5.09 -13.71 13.77
C ALA A 159 5.02 -14.81 12.69
N ALA A 160 5.74 -14.63 11.57
CA ALA A 160 5.79 -15.64 10.51
C ALA A 160 6.47 -16.94 10.96
N TRP A 161 7.43 -16.87 11.90
CA TRP A 161 8.06 -18.05 12.47
C TRP A 161 7.13 -18.83 13.40
N GLU A 162 6.35 -18.12 14.22
CA GLU A 162 5.34 -18.71 15.11
C GLU A 162 4.25 -19.47 14.33
N GLU A 163 4.02 -19.11 13.06
CA GLU A 163 3.07 -19.75 12.14
C GLU A 163 3.60 -21.00 11.43
N LEU A 164 4.90 -21.29 11.52
CA LEU A 164 5.50 -22.50 10.96
C LEU A 164 4.99 -23.76 11.68
N ASP A 165 4.98 -24.88 10.97
CA ASP A 165 4.74 -26.18 11.59
C ASP A 165 5.87 -26.57 12.58
N GLU A 166 5.59 -27.52 13.47
CA GLU A 166 6.57 -27.94 14.49
C GLU A 166 7.89 -28.47 13.91
N LEU A 167 7.88 -29.04 12.70
CA LEU A 167 9.07 -29.58 12.06
C LEU A 167 9.98 -28.44 11.60
N ASP A 168 9.41 -27.43 10.93
CA ASP A 168 10.15 -26.28 10.46
C ASP A 168 10.58 -25.36 11.62
N GLN A 169 9.79 -25.23 12.69
CA GLN A 169 10.23 -24.54 13.91
C GLN A 169 11.43 -25.21 14.61
N LYS A 170 11.56 -26.54 14.52
CA LYS A 170 12.74 -27.26 15.02
C LYS A 170 13.97 -27.02 14.15
N ARG A 171 13.77 -26.81 12.86
CA ARG A 171 14.83 -26.75 11.85
C ARG A 171 15.32 -25.32 11.58
N ILE A 172 14.48 -24.31 11.80
CA ILE A 172 14.79 -22.90 11.53
C ILE A 172 14.84 -22.12 12.84
N SER A 173 15.93 -21.40 13.07
CA SER A 173 16.08 -20.49 14.20
C SER A 173 16.38 -19.07 13.74
N LEU A 174 15.80 -18.08 14.41
CA LEU A 174 15.98 -16.66 14.10
C LEU A 174 16.75 -15.94 15.21
N LEU A 175 17.70 -15.09 14.82
CA LEU A 175 18.28 -14.03 15.65
C LEU A 175 17.89 -12.68 15.05
N LEU A 176 17.18 -11.87 15.82
CA LEU A 176 16.58 -10.63 15.36
C LEU A 176 17.26 -9.46 16.05
N ALA A 177 17.80 -8.52 15.28
CA ALA A 177 18.60 -7.44 15.84
C ALA A 177 17.85 -6.58 16.85
N VAL A 178 16.53 -6.44 16.74
CA VAL A 178 15.72 -5.57 17.60
C VAL A 178 14.35 -6.19 17.92
N GLN A 179 13.72 -5.77 19.02
CA GLN A 179 12.36 -6.13 19.39
C GLN A 179 11.28 -5.62 18.41
N LYS A 180 10.08 -6.26 18.42
CA LYS A 180 8.96 -5.94 17.53
C LYS A 180 8.67 -4.42 17.49
N ASN A 181 8.36 -3.91 16.30
CA ASN A 181 7.96 -2.53 16.03
C ASN A 181 9.03 -1.47 16.39
N GLN A 182 10.32 -1.78 16.28
CA GLN A 182 11.41 -0.84 16.59
C GLN A 182 12.40 -0.60 15.46
N ARG A 183 12.91 0.64 15.39
CA ARG A 183 13.97 1.07 14.49
C ARG A 183 15.32 1.11 15.20
N ILE A 184 16.38 0.74 14.49
CA ILE A 184 17.76 0.74 14.99
C ILE A 184 18.65 1.62 14.12
N ASP A 185 19.68 2.18 14.73
CA ASP A 185 20.66 3.02 14.04
C ASP A 185 21.70 2.15 13.32
N ALA A 186 22.09 2.55 12.12
CA ALA A 186 23.07 1.83 11.31
C ALA A 186 24.53 2.07 11.76
N GLY A 187 24.77 3.00 12.69
CA GLY A 187 26.10 3.37 13.15
C GLY A 187 26.85 4.27 12.17
N GLY A 188 28.15 4.46 12.42
CA GLY A 188 29.02 5.28 11.57
C GLY A 188 29.40 4.56 10.28
N ALA A 189 29.64 5.34 9.21
CA ALA A 189 29.98 4.81 7.88
C ALA A 189 31.30 4.01 7.81
N GLY A 190 32.20 4.16 8.79
CA GLY A 190 33.51 3.50 8.84
C GLY A 190 33.60 2.31 9.79
N THR A 191 32.47 1.81 10.28
CA THR A 191 32.40 0.67 11.22
C THR A 191 31.23 -0.24 10.85
N PRO A 192 31.23 -1.51 11.26
CA PRO A 192 30.03 -2.35 11.21
C PRO A 192 28.85 -1.71 11.94
N THR A 193 27.64 -2.12 11.60
CA THR A 193 26.42 -1.73 12.33
C THR A 193 26.54 -2.13 13.81
N PRO A 194 25.91 -1.41 14.76
CA PRO A 194 26.08 -1.68 16.19
C PRO A 194 25.73 -3.12 16.60
N TYR A 195 24.71 -3.71 15.98
CA TYR A 195 24.36 -5.12 16.20
C TYR A 195 25.44 -6.05 15.66
N THR A 196 25.89 -5.84 14.43
CA THR A 196 26.91 -6.69 13.80
C THR A 196 28.27 -6.54 14.47
N ALA A 197 28.64 -5.37 14.99
CA ALA A 197 29.87 -5.19 15.77
C ALA A 197 29.90 -6.08 17.03
N GLN A 198 28.75 -6.26 17.70
CA GLN A 198 28.63 -7.17 18.84
C GLN A 198 28.62 -8.65 18.39
N LEU A 199 27.97 -8.94 17.26
CA LEU A 199 27.99 -10.27 16.64
C LEU A 199 29.42 -10.72 16.33
N LEU A 200 30.20 -9.88 15.62
CA LEU A 200 31.59 -10.12 15.27
C LEU A 200 32.47 -10.34 16.51
N ARG A 201 32.31 -9.50 17.53
CA ARG A 201 33.02 -9.65 18.80
C ARG A 201 32.79 -11.03 19.42
N HIS A 202 31.55 -11.50 19.43
CA HIS A 202 31.20 -12.76 20.09
C HIS A 202 31.43 -14.01 19.25
N LEU A 203 31.44 -13.88 17.92
CA LEU A 203 31.86 -14.96 17.02
C LEU A 203 33.39 -15.09 16.99
N GLY A 204 34.14 -13.97 16.97
CA GLY A 204 35.60 -13.95 16.82
C GLY A 204 36.40 -14.18 18.10
N GLN A 205 35.87 -13.88 19.29
CA GLN A 205 36.60 -14.05 20.57
C GLN A 205 36.51 -15.46 21.16
N GLY A 206 35.70 -16.36 20.56
CA GLY A 206 35.24 -17.57 21.23
C GLY A 206 34.35 -17.23 22.42
N ALA A 207 33.39 -18.08 22.78
CA ALA A 207 32.62 -17.85 23.99
C ALA A 207 33.59 -17.91 25.18
N GLY A 208 33.62 -16.89 26.05
CA GLY A 208 34.45 -16.86 27.27
C GLY A 208 34.09 -17.91 28.35
N ALA A 209 33.61 -19.09 27.95
CA ALA A 209 33.43 -20.28 28.77
C ALA A 209 34.42 -21.36 28.29
N SER A 210 34.85 -22.19 29.22
CA SER A 210 36.02 -23.09 29.27
C SER A 210 36.45 -23.87 28.02
N ASP A 211 35.61 -23.96 26.98
CA ASP A 211 35.84 -24.76 25.77
C ASP A 211 35.87 -23.93 24.46
N GLY A 212 35.63 -22.61 24.53
CA GLY A 212 35.76 -21.64 23.42
C GLY A 212 34.70 -21.71 22.30
N VAL A 213 33.81 -22.70 22.30
CA VAL A 213 32.76 -22.90 21.28
C VAL A 213 31.63 -21.85 21.39
N VAL A 214 31.18 -21.31 20.26
CA VAL A 214 30.07 -20.35 20.18
C VAL A 214 28.79 -21.07 19.75
N THR A 215 27.84 -21.23 20.68
CA THR A 215 26.51 -21.76 20.38
C THR A 215 25.49 -20.66 20.10
N LEU A 216 24.40 -21.01 19.42
CA LEU A 216 23.27 -20.11 19.12
C LEU A 216 22.69 -19.46 20.39
N GLY A 217 22.38 -20.28 21.41
CA GLY A 217 21.81 -19.80 22.67
C GLY A 217 22.79 -18.92 23.46
N GLY A 218 24.07 -19.28 23.46
CA GLY A 218 25.14 -18.50 24.08
C GLY A 218 25.36 -17.15 23.39
N LEU A 219 25.30 -17.14 22.05
CA LEU A 219 25.42 -15.93 21.24
C LEU A 219 24.27 -14.96 21.50
N HIS A 220 23.02 -15.43 21.48
CA HIS A 220 21.85 -14.58 21.76
C HIS A 220 21.92 -13.91 23.14
N LYS A 221 22.29 -14.66 24.19
CA LYS A 221 22.45 -14.12 25.56
C LYS A 221 23.51 -13.02 25.61
N ARG A 222 24.64 -13.21 24.94
CA ARG A 222 25.74 -12.21 24.90
C ARG A 222 25.36 -10.98 24.09
N LEU A 223 24.70 -11.15 22.94
CA LEU A 223 24.16 -10.04 22.14
C LEU A 223 23.17 -9.20 22.96
N ALA A 224 22.23 -9.86 23.64
CA ALA A 224 21.28 -9.19 24.52
C ALA A 224 22.00 -8.43 25.64
N HIS A 225 23.02 -9.03 26.28
CA HIS A 225 23.79 -8.35 27.32
C HIS A 225 24.56 -7.13 26.78
N GLY A 226 25.26 -7.26 25.65
CA GLY A 226 26.09 -6.22 25.06
C GLY A 226 25.29 -5.00 24.54
N LEU A 227 24.00 -5.17 24.27
CA LEU A 227 23.13 -4.11 23.73
C LEU A 227 22.17 -3.48 24.77
N ARG A 228 22.02 -4.02 25.98
CA ARG A 228 21.15 -3.46 27.06
C ARG A 228 21.42 -1.98 27.38
N ALA A 229 22.67 -1.55 27.31
CA ALA A 229 23.05 -0.16 27.57
C ALA A 229 22.72 0.78 26.39
N ALA A 230 22.48 0.25 25.20
CA ALA A 230 22.12 1.01 24.01
C ALA A 230 20.60 1.30 23.96
N ARG A 231 20.22 2.22 23.07
CA ARG A 231 18.82 2.59 22.83
C ARG A 231 18.49 2.46 21.36
N THR A 232 17.25 2.09 21.07
CA THR A 232 16.67 2.14 19.72
C THR A 232 16.48 3.60 19.30
N VAL A 233 16.22 3.85 18.00
CA VAL A 233 15.93 5.20 17.49
C VAL A 233 14.72 5.83 18.20
N GLY A 234 13.77 4.99 18.66
CA GLY A 234 12.60 5.42 19.45
C GLY A 234 12.86 5.56 20.96
N GLY A 235 14.11 5.54 21.42
CA GLY A 235 14.48 5.73 22.83
C GLY A 235 14.20 4.55 23.76
N ARG A 236 13.80 3.38 23.23
CA ARG A 236 13.58 2.17 24.05
C ARG A 236 14.89 1.43 24.29
N GLU A 237 14.97 0.64 25.37
CA GLU A 237 16.09 -0.28 25.59
C GLU A 237 16.25 -1.22 24.38
N TRP A 238 17.47 -1.36 23.87
CA TRP A 238 17.74 -2.23 22.74
C TRP A 238 17.80 -3.69 23.20
N SER A 239 16.80 -4.48 22.81
CA SER A 239 16.65 -5.89 23.21
C SER A 239 16.50 -6.81 22.00
N PRO A 240 17.61 -7.39 21.49
CA PRO A 240 17.58 -8.39 20.42
C PRO A 240 16.71 -9.59 20.78
N GLN A 241 15.92 -10.06 19.81
CA GLN A 241 15.00 -11.19 19.99
C GLN A 241 15.54 -12.44 19.34
N ALA A 242 14.97 -13.58 19.68
CA ALA A 242 15.26 -14.83 19.00
C ALA A 242 14.04 -15.75 19.02
N CYS A 243 13.88 -16.53 17.95
CA CYS A 243 12.82 -17.51 17.78
C CYS A 243 13.47 -18.87 17.52
N ARG A 244 13.26 -19.85 18.41
CA ARG A 244 13.89 -21.17 18.33
C ARG A 244 13.22 -22.14 19.32
N GLN A 245 13.30 -23.43 19.02
CA GLN A 245 12.92 -24.52 19.93
C GLN A 245 14.09 -24.90 20.86
N ASP A 246 13.80 -25.48 22.03
CA ASP A 246 14.78 -25.72 23.11
C ASP A 246 16.05 -26.50 22.69
N GLY A 247 15.93 -27.41 21.71
CA GLY A 247 17.06 -28.18 21.19
C GLY A 247 18.09 -27.38 20.39
N ALA A 248 17.73 -26.20 19.88
CA ALA A 248 18.57 -25.39 19.01
C ALA A 248 19.61 -24.53 19.77
N ASP A 249 19.49 -24.39 21.10
CA ASP A 249 20.40 -23.57 21.92
C ASP A 249 21.86 -24.02 21.83
N ASN A 250 22.07 -25.31 21.54
CA ASN A 250 23.38 -25.97 21.45
C ASN A 250 23.97 -26.00 20.03
N GLU A 251 23.26 -25.48 19.01
CA GLU A 251 23.78 -25.44 17.64
C GLU A 251 25.06 -24.59 17.59
N VAL A 252 26.13 -25.15 17.03
CA VAL A 252 27.46 -24.52 17.03
C VAL A 252 27.63 -23.63 15.80
N LEU A 253 27.94 -22.36 16.04
CA LEU A 253 28.12 -21.35 14.99
C LEU A 253 29.59 -21.00 14.74
N ALA A 254 30.47 -21.20 15.72
CA ALA A 254 31.91 -21.06 15.57
C ALA A 254 32.67 -21.88 16.63
N ARG A 255 33.89 -22.29 16.30
CA ARG A 255 34.85 -22.95 17.18
C ARG A 255 36.11 -22.08 17.30
N PRO A 256 36.83 -22.14 18.42
CA PRO A 256 38.13 -21.48 18.52
C PRO A 256 39.10 -22.14 17.52
N PRO A 257 40.07 -21.39 16.97
CA PRO A 257 41.07 -21.98 16.09
C PRO A 257 41.82 -23.09 16.84
N SER A 258 41.87 -24.29 16.25
CA SER A 258 42.61 -25.42 16.81
C SER A 258 44.10 -25.04 16.88
N ALA A 259 44.66 -25.05 18.09
CA ALA A 259 46.10 -24.93 18.25
C ALA A 259 46.75 -26.13 17.54
N ALA A 260 47.46 -25.88 16.45
CA ALA A 260 48.26 -26.90 15.78
C ALA A 260 49.17 -27.61 16.80
N PRO A 261 49.42 -28.93 16.67
CA PRO A 261 50.31 -29.62 17.58
C PRO A 261 51.69 -28.97 17.46
N ALA A 262 52.17 -28.41 18.56
CA ALA A 262 53.52 -27.86 18.65
C ALA A 262 54.51 -28.97 18.30
N ALA A 263 55.05 -28.92 17.09
CA ALA A 263 56.24 -29.66 16.72
C ALA A 263 57.37 -29.19 17.64
N GLY A 264 57.82 -30.10 18.49
CA GLY A 264 58.84 -29.81 19.48
C GLY A 264 60.19 -29.51 18.84
N THR A 265 60.90 -28.56 19.44
CA THR A 265 62.36 -28.64 19.60
C THR A 265 62.73 -27.99 20.93
N ASN A 266 63.34 -28.80 21.79
CA ASN A 266 64.04 -28.45 23.02
C ASN A 266 65.17 -27.43 22.74
N GLY A 267 65.52 -26.63 23.76
CA GLY A 267 66.80 -25.89 23.74
C GLY A 267 66.92 -24.82 24.83
N GLU A 268 67.40 -25.26 25.99
CA GLU A 268 67.94 -24.55 27.16
C GLU A 268 68.56 -23.14 27.02
N ALA A 269 68.31 -22.36 28.10
CA ALA A 269 69.24 -21.57 28.92
C ALA A 269 70.03 -20.36 28.33
N GLY A 270 70.09 -19.28 29.13
CA GLY A 270 71.29 -18.43 29.19
C GLY A 270 71.10 -16.93 29.37
N ARG A 271 71.11 -16.50 30.63
CA ARG A 271 71.79 -15.31 31.20
C ARG A 271 72.41 -14.23 30.29
N SER A 272 72.09 -12.97 30.64
CA SER A 272 72.95 -11.76 30.78
C SER A 272 73.98 -11.41 29.70
N GLY A 273 73.98 -10.13 29.26
CA GLY A 273 75.17 -9.53 28.64
C GLY A 273 74.88 -8.19 27.96
N ASP A 274 75.72 -7.22 28.31
CA ASP A 274 75.76 -5.82 27.88
C ASP A 274 76.61 -5.66 26.58
N GLU A 275 76.73 -4.42 26.07
CA GLU A 275 77.53 -3.92 24.92
C GLU A 275 76.91 -4.08 23.51
N GLY A 276 76.89 -3.10 22.59
CA GLY A 276 77.38 -1.73 22.55
C GLY A 276 77.46 -1.22 21.09
N SER A 277 76.95 0.01 20.83
CA SER A 277 77.28 0.92 19.69
C SER A 277 76.86 0.49 18.25
N SER A 278 76.59 1.34 17.24
CA SER A 278 76.67 2.80 17.04
C SER A 278 76.01 3.21 15.69
N GLY A 279 75.44 4.43 15.58
CA GLY A 279 75.17 5.13 14.29
C GLY A 279 73.85 5.96 14.21
N PRO A 280 73.78 7.13 13.53
CA PRO A 280 73.32 8.38 14.17
C PRO A 280 72.14 9.20 13.53
N GLY A 281 71.50 10.03 14.37
CA GLY A 281 70.99 11.40 14.09
C GLY A 281 69.45 11.61 13.95
N PRO A 282 68.92 12.86 14.01
CA PRO A 282 69.16 13.98 14.93
C PRO A 282 67.85 14.56 15.58
N ARG A 283 68.03 15.51 16.52
CA ARG A 283 67.05 16.17 17.42
C ARG A 283 66.01 17.08 16.74
N PRO A 284 64.84 17.35 17.38
CA PRO A 284 64.09 18.59 17.15
C PRO A 284 64.12 19.53 18.37
N GLY A 285 64.40 20.80 18.10
CA GLY A 285 64.43 21.89 19.06
C GLY A 285 63.13 22.72 19.10
N ARG A 286 62.82 23.19 20.31
CA ARG A 286 62.26 24.50 20.70
C ARG A 286 61.66 25.37 19.59
N LEU A 287 60.47 25.03 19.08
CA LEU A 287 59.55 25.99 18.45
C LEU A 287 58.09 25.47 18.45
N ARG A 288 57.55 25.08 19.61
CA ARG A 288 56.13 24.67 19.75
C ARG A 288 55.48 25.18 21.04
N LEU A 289 55.66 26.46 21.35
CA LEU A 289 54.94 27.09 22.47
C LEU A 289 54.16 28.36 22.11
N VAL A 290 54.16 28.79 20.84
CA VAL A 290 53.45 30.02 20.42
C VAL A 290 52.16 29.70 19.61
N VAL A 291 52.03 28.51 19.03
CA VAL A 291 50.84 28.14 18.22
C VAL A 291 49.66 27.65 19.08
N THR A 292 49.92 27.12 20.28
CA THR A 292 48.88 26.55 21.14
C THR A 292 48.02 27.61 21.83
N VAL A 293 48.53 28.82 22.02
CA VAL A 293 47.79 29.92 22.70
C VAL A 293 46.86 30.65 21.73
N LEU A 294 47.22 30.77 20.45
CA LEU A 294 46.38 31.43 19.44
C LEU A 294 45.14 30.59 19.02
N LEU A 295 45.23 29.26 19.08
CA LEU A 295 44.09 28.37 18.78
C LEU A 295 43.05 28.31 19.91
N ALA A 296 43.45 28.56 21.17
CA ALA A 296 42.53 28.58 22.31
C ALA A 296 41.66 29.85 22.37
N VAL A 297 42.19 30.99 21.88
CA VAL A 297 41.45 32.27 21.83
C VAL A 297 40.46 32.30 20.64
N ALA A 298 40.81 31.67 19.52
CA ALA A 298 39.89 31.52 18.38
C ALA A 298 38.68 30.63 18.72
N ALA A 299 38.89 29.52 19.44
CA ALA A 299 37.82 28.59 19.82
C ALA A 299 36.82 29.19 20.83
N THR A 300 37.29 30.08 21.72
CA THR A 300 36.44 30.75 22.73
C THR A 300 35.66 31.93 22.15
N LEU A 301 36.21 32.64 21.15
CA LEU A 301 35.48 33.69 20.43
C LEU A 301 34.44 33.12 19.46
N SER A 302 34.68 31.96 18.83
CA SER A 302 33.66 31.28 18.02
C SER A 302 32.52 30.70 18.85
N ALA A 303 32.80 30.19 20.05
CA ALA A 303 31.77 29.65 20.94
C ALA A 303 30.86 30.75 21.53
N THR A 304 31.42 31.92 21.84
CA THR A 304 30.65 33.07 22.36
C THR A 304 29.87 33.79 21.25
N LEU A 305 30.42 33.88 20.04
CA LEU A 305 29.69 34.40 18.88
C LEU A 305 28.57 33.44 18.43
N TRP A 306 28.78 32.12 18.50
CA TRP A 306 27.73 31.13 18.24
C TRP A 306 26.63 31.17 19.30
N TRP A 307 26.98 31.33 20.58
CA TRP A 307 26.02 31.48 21.69
C TRP A 307 25.24 32.80 21.65
N ALA A 308 25.83 33.88 21.14
CA ALA A 308 25.17 35.17 20.94
C ALA A 308 24.27 35.17 19.68
N VAL A 309 24.72 34.55 18.58
CA VAL A 309 23.93 34.40 17.34
C VAL A 309 22.76 33.42 17.55
N SER A 310 22.91 32.40 18.39
CA SER A 310 21.81 31.48 18.75
C SER A 310 20.72 32.11 19.63
N ARG A 311 20.96 33.29 20.21
CA ARG A 311 19.92 34.10 20.90
C ARG A 311 19.35 35.23 20.05
N GLY A 312 19.99 35.57 18.92
CA GLY A 312 19.65 36.74 18.10
C GLY A 312 18.74 36.48 16.91
N ALA A 313 18.50 35.23 16.52
CA ALA A 313 17.57 34.87 15.45
C ALA A 313 16.26 34.34 16.06
N GLY A 314 15.27 35.23 16.20
CA GLY A 314 13.93 34.89 16.62
C GLY A 314 13.25 33.92 15.66
N GLY A 315 12.85 32.76 16.18
CA GLY A 315 12.06 31.74 15.51
C GLY A 315 11.85 30.56 16.46
N ASP A 316 10.61 30.40 16.94
CA ASP A 316 10.19 29.51 18.02
C ASP A 316 10.59 28.03 17.83
N GLY A 317 11.70 27.61 18.43
CA GLY A 317 11.96 26.19 18.72
C GLY A 317 11.29 25.79 20.06
N PRO A 318 10.75 24.56 20.21
CA PRO A 318 10.15 24.14 21.47
C PRO A 318 11.19 24.24 22.59
N ALA A 319 10.85 24.93 23.67
CA ALA A 319 11.69 25.08 24.85
C ALA A 319 12.12 23.69 25.36
N ALA A 320 13.30 23.59 25.96
CA ALA A 320 13.81 22.36 26.56
C ALA A 320 12.83 21.69 27.57
N SER A 321 11.83 22.43 28.05
CA SER A 321 10.71 21.95 28.88
C SER A 321 9.76 21.00 28.14
N CYS A 322 9.63 21.07 26.82
CA CYS A 322 8.66 20.27 26.05
C CYS A 322 9.18 18.86 25.65
N ALA A 323 10.45 18.55 25.91
CA ALA A 323 11.08 17.30 25.46
C ALA A 323 10.54 16.03 26.17
N GLY A 324 9.89 16.17 27.33
CA GLY A 324 9.36 15.06 28.13
C GLY A 324 7.92 14.65 27.82
N HIS A 325 7.20 15.39 26.96
CA HIS A 325 5.78 15.21 26.72
C HIS A 325 5.48 15.22 25.21
N PRO A 326 5.68 14.09 24.48
CA PRO A 326 5.28 14.02 23.09
C PRO A 326 3.76 14.23 22.99
N PRO A 327 3.29 15.04 22.02
CA PRO A 327 1.88 15.32 21.87
C PRO A 327 1.10 14.04 21.51
N LEU A 328 -0.12 13.92 22.02
CA LEU A 328 -1.02 12.85 21.63
C LEU A 328 -1.39 12.99 20.15
N GLU A 329 -1.23 11.93 19.36
CA GLU A 329 -1.57 11.93 17.93
C GLU A 329 -3.03 11.48 17.70
N LEU A 330 -3.82 12.35 17.08
CA LEU A 330 -5.15 12.02 16.55
C LEU A 330 -5.07 11.65 15.07
N ARG A 331 -5.95 10.75 14.67
CA ARG A 331 -6.15 10.30 13.28
C ARG A 331 -7.47 10.84 12.79
N VAL A 332 -7.42 11.72 11.80
CA VAL A 332 -8.60 12.28 11.13
C VAL A 332 -8.77 11.60 9.78
N LEU A 333 -9.90 10.94 9.55
CA LEU A 333 -10.30 10.46 8.23
C LEU A 333 -11.27 11.47 7.60
N THR A 334 -11.13 11.80 6.32
CA THR A 334 -12.03 12.76 5.65
C THR A 334 -12.34 12.36 4.22
N ASP A 335 -13.46 12.86 3.70
CA ASP A 335 -13.81 12.76 2.29
C ASP A 335 -12.67 13.32 1.40
N PRO A 336 -12.31 12.67 0.29
CA PRO A 336 -11.21 13.11 -0.57
C PRO A 336 -11.34 14.56 -1.08
N ASP A 337 -12.55 15.07 -1.33
CA ASP A 337 -12.75 16.45 -1.78
C ASP A 337 -12.53 17.47 -0.63
N LEU A 338 -12.63 17.04 0.62
CA LEU A 338 -12.37 17.87 1.81
C LEU A 338 -10.90 17.87 2.25
N MET A 339 -10.09 16.90 1.80
CA MET A 339 -8.70 16.75 2.21
C MET A 339 -7.87 18.07 2.15
N PRO A 340 -7.96 18.91 1.08
CA PRO A 340 -7.19 20.15 1.03
C PRO A 340 -7.60 21.20 2.07
N VAL A 341 -8.88 21.29 2.42
CA VAL A 341 -9.34 22.22 3.47
C VAL A 341 -9.05 21.67 4.86
N MET A 342 -9.19 20.36 5.05
CA MET A 342 -8.89 19.71 6.33
C MET A 342 -7.41 19.75 6.69
N ARG A 343 -6.49 19.60 5.73
CA ARG A 343 -5.05 19.81 5.99
C ARG A 343 -4.77 21.23 6.49
N ARG A 344 -5.31 22.25 5.81
CA ARG A 344 -5.16 23.64 6.25
C ARG A 344 -5.77 23.89 7.63
N ALA A 345 -6.92 23.28 7.93
CA ALA A 345 -7.57 23.39 9.23
C ALA A 345 -6.73 22.74 10.33
N VAL A 346 -6.15 21.56 10.05
CA VAL A 346 -5.24 20.88 10.97
C VAL A 346 -3.96 21.68 11.19
N ASP A 347 -3.34 22.21 10.14
CA ASP A 347 -2.15 23.06 10.26
C ASP A 347 -2.45 24.30 11.13
N GLY A 348 -3.61 24.93 10.92
CA GLY A 348 -4.10 26.04 11.73
C GLY A 348 -4.31 25.67 13.20
N PHE A 349 -4.96 24.53 13.47
CA PHE A 349 -5.17 24.05 14.84
C PHE A 349 -3.85 23.72 15.54
N VAL A 350 -2.96 22.98 14.85
CA VAL A 350 -1.67 22.55 15.40
C VAL A 350 -0.80 23.75 15.77
N ALA A 351 -0.87 24.84 15.00
CA ALA A 351 -0.15 26.09 15.28
C ALA A 351 -0.83 26.98 16.35
N SER A 352 -2.12 26.77 16.62
CA SER A 352 -2.94 27.65 17.48
C SER A 352 -2.62 27.53 18.97
N ASP A 353 -2.89 28.61 19.71
CA ASP A 353 -2.81 28.63 21.18
C ASP A 353 -3.82 27.68 21.85
N ALA A 354 -4.93 27.37 21.17
CA ALA A 354 -5.90 26.37 21.64
C ALA A 354 -5.29 24.96 21.78
N ASN A 355 -4.18 24.68 21.09
CA ASN A 355 -3.44 23.43 21.15
C ASN A 355 -2.14 23.51 21.98
N ARG A 356 -1.99 24.57 22.79
CA ARG A 356 -0.85 24.74 23.70
C ARG A 356 -1.26 24.52 25.16
N ASP A 357 -0.33 24.05 25.98
CA ASP A 357 -0.49 24.00 27.43
C ASP A 357 0.05 25.27 28.12
N GLY A 358 0.08 25.29 29.46
CA GLY A 358 0.56 26.42 30.25
C GLY A 358 2.03 26.78 30.00
N ASP A 359 2.83 25.83 29.54
CA ASP A 359 4.25 26.00 29.19
C ASP A 359 4.46 26.24 27.69
N ARG A 360 3.36 26.48 26.96
CA ARG A 360 3.29 26.67 25.49
C ARG A 360 3.70 25.44 24.67
N CYS A 361 3.79 24.27 25.29
CA CYS A 361 4.08 23.02 24.62
C CYS A 361 2.84 22.53 23.86
N ARG A 362 3.07 21.90 22.71
CA ARG A 362 2.01 21.33 21.87
C ARG A 362 1.37 20.14 22.56
N ARG A 363 0.04 20.14 22.66
CA ARG A 363 -0.74 19.08 23.34
C ARG A 363 -1.13 17.95 22.41
N THR A 364 -1.50 18.28 21.17
CA THR A 364 -2.06 17.32 20.22
C THR A 364 -1.41 17.45 18.85
N GLY A 365 -1.02 16.33 18.26
CA GLY A 365 -0.72 16.22 16.84
C GLY A 365 -1.91 15.60 16.10
N ILE A 366 -2.02 15.85 14.80
CA ILE A 366 -3.10 15.30 13.98
C ILE A 366 -2.54 14.85 12.64
N THR A 367 -2.80 13.60 12.27
CA THR A 367 -2.55 13.07 10.94
C THR A 367 -3.87 12.91 10.19
N VAL A 368 -3.92 13.44 8.96
CA VAL A 368 -5.13 13.42 8.11
C VAL A 368 -4.99 12.36 7.01
N TYR A 369 -5.99 11.48 6.94
CA TYR A 369 -6.19 10.44 5.94
C TYR A 369 -7.45 10.74 5.10
N SER A 370 -7.50 10.21 3.89
CA SER A 370 -8.70 10.21 3.06
C SER A 370 -8.89 8.85 2.42
N ALA A 371 -10.14 8.44 2.28
CA ALA A 371 -10.55 7.25 1.57
C ALA A 371 -11.90 7.49 0.90
N GLY A 372 -12.29 6.66 -0.07
CA GLY A 372 -13.54 6.86 -0.76
C GLY A 372 -14.73 6.77 0.19
N ALA A 373 -15.75 7.60 -0.07
CA ALA A 373 -16.92 7.72 0.79
C ALA A 373 -17.66 6.38 0.98
N ALA A 374 -17.89 5.62 -0.10
CA ALA A 374 -18.57 4.33 -0.02
C ALA A 374 -17.74 3.28 0.71
N GLU A 375 -16.43 3.23 0.48
CA GLU A 375 -15.51 2.30 1.17
C GLU A 375 -15.44 2.60 2.66
N THR A 376 -15.41 3.88 3.03
CA THR A 376 -15.40 4.30 4.44
C THR A 376 -16.70 3.92 5.15
N VAL A 377 -17.84 4.15 4.49
CA VAL A 377 -19.16 3.74 5.02
C VAL A 377 -19.21 2.23 5.22
N GLU A 378 -18.77 1.44 4.24
CA GLU A 378 -18.75 -0.01 4.34
C GLU A 378 -17.82 -0.50 5.45
N ALA A 379 -16.64 0.12 5.58
CA ALA A 379 -15.68 -0.22 6.63
C ALA A 379 -16.28 -0.03 8.04
N PHE A 380 -16.99 1.08 8.26
CA PHE A 380 -17.67 1.31 9.53
C PHE A 380 -18.87 0.40 9.73
N ARG A 381 -19.61 0.07 8.67
CA ARG A 381 -20.88 -0.65 8.75
C ARG A 381 -20.71 -2.16 8.91
N THR A 382 -19.78 -2.78 8.18
CA THR A 382 -19.71 -4.25 8.08
C THR A 382 -18.34 -4.83 8.46
N GLN A 383 -17.27 -4.02 8.41
CA GLN A 383 -15.90 -4.51 8.60
C GLN A 383 -15.26 -3.98 9.89
N TYR A 384 -16.04 -3.32 10.75
CA TYR A 384 -15.56 -2.65 11.96
C TYR A 384 -14.88 -3.59 12.96
N GLY A 385 -15.30 -4.87 13.05
CA GLY A 385 -14.67 -5.86 13.93
C GLY A 385 -13.25 -6.22 13.48
N GLU A 386 -13.06 -6.45 12.18
CA GLU A 386 -11.75 -6.71 11.56
C GLU A 386 -10.86 -5.45 11.58
N TRP A 387 -11.48 -4.27 11.46
CA TRP A 387 -10.78 -2.99 11.59
C TRP A 387 -10.30 -2.75 13.02
N ALA A 388 -11.12 -3.08 14.03
CA ALA A 388 -10.80 -2.95 15.46
C ALA A 388 -9.68 -3.89 15.91
N HIS A 389 -9.65 -5.12 15.37
CA HIS A 389 -8.73 -6.17 15.78
C HIS A 389 -7.82 -6.62 14.63
N VAL A 390 -6.68 -5.93 14.50
CA VAL A 390 -5.64 -6.24 13.53
C VAL A 390 -5.07 -7.65 13.81
N GLY A 391 -5.46 -8.66 13.03
CA GLY A 391 -4.94 -10.04 13.15
C GLY A 391 -5.97 -11.18 13.08
N ARG A 392 -7.26 -10.90 12.82
CA ARG A 392 -8.25 -11.94 12.47
C ARG A 392 -8.23 -12.26 10.97
N SER A 393 -8.62 -13.49 10.61
CA SER A 393 -8.72 -13.91 9.20
C SER A 393 -9.90 -13.20 8.53
N GLY A 394 -9.63 -12.23 7.66
CA GLY A 394 -10.67 -11.45 6.98
C GLY A 394 -10.13 -10.20 6.27
N PHE A 395 -11.00 -9.53 5.52
CA PHE A 395 -10.68 -8.25 4.89
C PHE A 395 -10.50 -7.16 5.97
N ASN A 396 -9.30 -6.57 6.03
CA ASN A 396 -9.00 -5.48 6.95
C ASN A 396 -9.05 -4.11 6.23
N PRO A 397 -9.94 -3.20 6.65
CA PRO A 397 -10.05 -1.86 6.05
C PRO A 397 -8.77 -1.02 6.12
N VAL A 398 -7.78 -1.37 6.95
CA VAL A 398 -6.53 -0.60 7.07
C VAL A 398 -5.80 -0.43 5.74
N GLY A 399 -5.84 -1.43 4.84
CA GLY A 399 -5.19 -1.36 3.53
C GLY A 399 -5.91 -0.49 2.50
N THR A 400 -7.19 -0.17 2.72
CA THR A 400 -8.05 0.55 1.74
C THR A 400 -8.57 1.89 2.26
N VAL A 401 -9.02 1.93 3.51
CA VAL A 401 -9.53 3.13 4.19
C VAL A 401 -8.46 3.81 5.04
N GLY A 402 -7.55 3.03 5.63
CA GLY A 402 -6.48 3.53 6.49
C GLY A 402 -6.67 3.18 7.96
N PRO A 403 -5.82 3.72 8.86
CA PRO A 403 -5.86 3.36 10.27
C PRO A 403 -7.18 3.78 10.91
N GLN A 404 -7.54 3.12 12.02
CA GLN A 404 -8.70 3.47 12.84
C GLN A 404 -8.72 4.99 13.13
N PRO A 405 -9.69 5.76 12.63
CA PRO A 405 -9.76 7.18 12.92
C PRO A 405 -10.28 7.44 14.32
N ASP A 406 -9.87 8.56 14.91
CA ASP A 406 -10.47 9.13 16.12
C ASP A 406 -11.57 10.15 15.74
N VAL A 407 -11.43 10.75 14.55
CA VAL A 407 -12.39 11.69 13.98
C VAL A 407 -12.62 11.32 12.51
N TRP A 408 -13.88 11.31 12.08
CA TRP A 408 -14.25 11.19 10.67
C TRP A 408 -15.02 12.44 10.23
N ILE A 409 -14.62 13.02 9.10
CA ILE A 409 -15.25 14.21 8.51
C ILE A 409 -15.73 13.86 7.09
N PRO A 410 -16.93 13.25 6.94
CA PRO A 410 -17.57 13.12 5.64
C PRO A 410 -18.06 14.48 5.13
N ALA A 411 -18.28 14.60 3.83
CA ALA A 411 -18.85 15.81 3.22
C ALA A 411 -20.37 15.90 3.35
N SER A 412 -21.02 14.82 3.77
CA SER A 412 -22.45 14.75 4.04
C SER A 412 -22.77 13.92 5.28
N ALA A 413 -23.76 14.37 6.05
CA ALA A 413 -24.37 13.60 7.13
C ALA A 413 -25.02 12.29 6.62
N ALA A 414 -25.39 12.20 5.34
CA ALA A 414 -25.92 10.97 4.74
C ALA A 414 -24.94 9.80 4.88
N SER A 415 -23.65 10.05 4.67
CA SER A 415 -22.61 9.03 4.80
C SER A 415 -22.42 8.62 6.26
N ALA A 416 -22.42 9.58 7.18
CA ALA A 416 -22.36 9.29 8.62
C ALA A 416 -23.55 8.42 9.09
N ARG A 417 -24.77 8.74 8.64
CA ARG A 417 -25.97 7.96 8.96
C ARG A 417 -25.96 6.56 8.32
N ARG A 418 -25.53 6.43 7.05
CA ARG A 418 -25.41 5.12 6.38
C ARG A 418 -24.37 4.20 7.03
N ALA A 419 -23.38 4.77 7.70
CA ALA A 419 -22.33 4.03 8.41
C ALA A 419 -22.77 3.52 9.79
N GLN A 420 -23.90 4.00 10.32
CA GLN A 420 -24.50 3.50 11.56
C GLN A 420 -25.32 2.25 11.26
N ASP A 421 -25.07 1.18 12.00
CA ASP A 421 -25.91 -0.02 12.00
C ASP A 421 -27.21 0.22 12.79
N GLU A 422 -28.36 0.08 12.12
CA GLU A 422 -29.69 0.18 12.76
C GLU A 422 -29.94 -0.96 13.77
N ALA A 423 -29.26 -2.11 13.63
CA ALA A 423 -29.43 -3.27 14.51
C ALA A 423 -28.64 -3.18 15.83
N GLY A 424 -27.84 -2.12 16.02
CA GLY A 424 -27.10 -1.86 17.26
C GLY A 424 -25.92 -2.80 17.52
N SER A 425 -25.57 -3.69 16.58
CA SER A 425 -24.49 -4.67 16.75
C SER A 425 -23.10 -4.03 16.76
N GLN A 426 -22.93 -2.96 15.98
CA GLN A 426 -21.72 -2.13 15.90
C GLN A 426 -21.37 -1.45 17.22
N ALA A 427 -22.37 -1.05 18.02
CA ALA A 427 -22.20 -0.29 19.27
C ALA A 427 -21.42 -1.05 20.35
N SER A 428 -21.20 -2.35 20.19
CA SER A 428 -20.30 -3.14 21.05
C SER A 428 -18.82 -2.88 20.76
N VAL A 429 -18.45 -2.57 19.51
CA VAL A 429 -17.06 -2.40 19.06
C VAL A 429 -16.70 -0.93 18.87
N LEU A 430 -17.59 -0.15 18.26
CA LEU A 430 -17.38 1.29 18.06
C LEU A 430 -18.67 2.09 18.14
N THR A 431 -18.55 3.38 18.43
CA THR A 431 -19.65 4.35 18.41
C THR A 431 -19.30 5.52 17.51
N LEU A 432 -20.24 5.92 16.65
CA LEU A 432 -20.16 7.11 15.81
C LEU A 432 -21.08 8.19 16.38
N ASP A 433 -20.49 9.23 16.98
CA ASP A 433 -21.21 10.36 17.58
C ASP A 433 -21.08 11.62 16.72
N PHE A 434 -22.20 12.18 16.26
CA PHE A 434 -22.25 13.39 15.45
C PHE A 434 -23.57 14.14 15.60
N ASP A 435 -23.54 15.44 15.30
CA ASP A 435 -24.72 16.31 15.24
C ASP A 435 -24.85 16.92 13.85
N ASP A 436 -25.77 16.37 13.06
CA ASP A 436 -26.02 16.82 11.68
C ASP A 436 -26.79 18.14 11.57
N LYS A 437 -27.27 18.70 12.69
CA LYS A 437 -27.85 20.05 12.74
C LYS A 437 -26.77 21.13 12.83
N ARG A 438 -25.52 20.76 13.10
CA ARG A 438 -24.37 21.67 13.23
C ARG A 438 -23.23 21.25 12.28
N PRO A 439 -23.41 21.39 10.96
CA PRO A 439 -22.34 21.15 10.00
C PRO A 439 -21.18 22.14 10.18
N LEU A 440 -19.98 21.74 9.79
CA LEU A 440 -18.77 22.55 9.88
C LEU A 440 -18.80 23.73 8.90
N ALA A 441 -19.35 23.49 7.71
CA ALA A 441 -19.53 24.48 6.66
C ALA A 441 -20.60 23.99 5.66
N ASN A 442 -20.88 24.79 4.64
CA ASN A 442 -21.84 24.46 3.58
C ASN A 442 -21.20 24.70 2.21
N ALA A 443 -21.46 23.84 1.24
CA ALA A 443 -21.02 24.05 -0.13
C ALA A 443 -22.14 23.66 -1.11
N PRO A 444 -22.71 24.61 -1.86
CA PRO A 444 -23.66 24.26 -2.92
C PRO A 444 -22.95 23.47 -4.01
N MET A 445 -23.71 22.59 -4.67
CA MET A 445 -23.28 21.98 -5.92
C MET A 445 -23.50 22.98 -7.05
N VAL A 446 -22.53 23.09 -7.95
CA VAL A 446 -22.54 24.02 -9.07
C VAL A 446 -22.25 23.28 -10.36
N LEU A 447 -22.95 23.66 -11.42
CA LEU A 447 -22.49 23.37 -12.77
C LEU A 447 -21.39 24.39 -13.05
N LEU A 448 -20.15 23.94 -13.14
CA LEU A 448 -19.00 24.77 -13.49
C LEU A 448 -18.75 24.63 -14.99
N LEU A 449 -18.90 25.72 -15.73
CA LEU A 449 -18.89 25.70 -17.19
C LEU A 449 -17.93 26.77 -17.76
N PRO A 450 -17.37 26.53 -18.96
CA PRO A 450 -16.71 27.57 -19.74
C PRO A 450 -17.59 28.81 -19.90
N GLU A 451 -17.01 30.00 -19.71
CA GLU A 451 -17.75 31.27 -19.71
C GLU A 451 -18.59 31.48 -20.99
N GLN A 452 -18.13 31.02 -22.15
CA GLN A 452 -18.88 31.11 -23.41
C GLN A 452 -20.17 30.29 -23.44
N LEU A 453 -20.31 29.28 -22.57
CA LEU A 453 -21.51 28.45 -22.46
C LEU A 453 -22.47 28.97 -21.38
N ALA A 454 -22.06 29.98 -20.60
CA ALA A 454 -22.77 30.44 -19.42
C ALA A 454 -23.91 31.39 -19.70
N GLU A 455 -24.93 31.32 -18.85
CA GLU A 455 -25.92 32.37 -18.72
C GLU A 455 -25.29 33.66 -18.17
N THR A 456 -25.90 34.79 -18.56
CA THR A 456 -25.62 36.07 -17.92
C THR A 456 -25.89 35.99 -16.42
N GLU A 457 -25.26 36.84 -15.62
CA GLU A 457 -25.27 36.75 -14.15
C GLU A 457 -26.65 36.48 -13.53
N GLY A 458 -27.70 37.19 -13.98
CA GLY A 458 -29.07 37.03 -13.48
C GLY A 458 -29.78 35.71 -13.86
N GLY A 459 -29.23 34.94 -14.79
CA GLY A 459 -29.78 33.64 -15.24
C GLY A 459 -29.07 32.43 -14.66
N ARG A 460 -28.08 32.63 -13.79
CA ARG A 460 -27.23 31.56 -13.23
C ARG A 460 -27.80 30.90 -11.97
N THR A 461 -28.99 31.28 -11.53
CA THR A 461 -29.69 30.76 -10.34
C THR A 461 -31.18 30.56 -10.63
N GLY A 462 -31.90 29.87 -9.72
CA GLY A 462 -33.36 29.73 -9.79
C GLY A 462 -33.89 28.81 -10.88
N ARG A 463 -33.04 27.87 -11.35
CA ARG A 463 -33.37 26.90 -12.41
C ARG A 463 -32.92 25.51 -11.98
N LYS A 464 -33.62 24.49 -12.47
CA LYS A 464 -33.24 23.09 -12.31
C LYS A 464 -32.03 22.75 -13.17
N LEU A 465 -31.28 21.72 -12.78
CA LEU A 465 -30.13 21.24 -13.55
C LEU A 465 -30.49 20.90 -15.00
N ALA A 466 -31.65 20.28 -15.24
CA ALA A 466 -32.12 19.95 -16.59
C ALA A 466 -32.29 21.19 -17.49
N ASP A 467 -32.79 22.30 -16.92
CA ASP A 467 -32.99 23.55 -17.65
C ASP A 467 -31.65 24.22 -17.97
N LEU A 468 -30.72 24.23 -17.02
CA LEU A 468 -29.35 24.75 -17.22
C LEU A 468 -28.60 23.95 -18.29
N MET A 469 -28.69 22.61 -18.25
CA MET A 469 -28.11 21.73 -19.27
C MET A 469 -28.71 21.98 -20.67
N THR A 470 -30.01 22.26 -20.74
CA THR A 470 -30.69 22.58 -22.00
C THR A 470 -30.20 23.92 -22.56
N ALA A 471 -30.10 24.96 -21.73
CA ALA A 471 -29.54 26.25 -22.14
C ALA A 471 -28.09 26.17 -22.58
N MET A 472 -27.27 25.41 -21.86
CA MET A 472 -25.87 25.15 -22.22
C MET A 472 -25.77 24.49 -23.60
N LYS A 473 -26.57 23.43 -23.85
CA LYS A 473 -26.59 22.73 -25.15
C LYS A 473 -27.11 23.60 -26.29
N ALA A 474 -27.98 24.57 -26.02
CA ALA A 474 -28.42 25.53 -27.03
C ALA A 474 -27.31 26.49 -27.47
N LYS A 475 -26.34 26.80 -26.60
CA LYS A 475 -25.14 27.60 -26.92
C LYS A 475 -24.02 26.77 -27.56
N GLY A 476 -23.93 25.48 -27.22
CA GLY A 476 -22.99 24.55 -27.81
C GLY A 476 -23.57 23.14 -27.92
N ALA A 477 -23.92 22.69 -29.13
CA ALA A 477 -24.55 21.39 -29.34
C ALA A 477 -23.68 20.19 -28.89
N GLN A 478 -22.35 20.38 -28.84
CA GLN A 478 -21.37 19.39 -28.38
C GLN A 478 -21.05 19.52 -26.88
N ALA A 479 -21.76 20.40 -26.17
CA ALA A 479 -21.53 20.62 -24.75
C ALA A 479 -21.97 19.40 -23.93
N GLU A 480 -21.12 19.02 -22.98
CA GLU A 480 -21.28 17.83 -22.17
C GLU A 480 -21.11 18.15 -20.68
N VAL A 481 -21.70 17.32 -19.81
CA VAL A 481 -21.57 17.46 -18.35
C VAL A 481 -20.88 16.23 -17.80
N ARG A 482 -19.82 16.44 -17.02
CA ARG A 482 -19.07 15.40 -16.32
C ARG A 482 -19.19 15.52 -14.81
N ARG A 483 -19.00 14.42 -14.10
CA ARG A 483 -18.91 14.37 -12.63
C ARG A 483 -17.84 13.40 -12.16
N ALA A 484 -17.46 13.49 -10.89
CA ALA A 484 -16.59 12.51 -10.24
C ALA A 484 -17.32 11.17 -9.99
N ASP A 485 -16.56 10.12 -9.68
CA ASP A 485 -17.08 8.79 -9.30
C ASP A 485 -17.93 8.91 -8.01
N PRO A 486 -19.20 8.46 -8.01
CA PRO A 486 -20.09 8.65 -6.87
C PRO A 486 -19.78 7.71 -5.71
N ARG A 487 -18.95 6.69 -5.91
CA ARG A 487 -18.48 5.81 -4.83
C ARG A 487 -17.36 6.45 -4.02
N HIS A 488 -16.64 7.41 -4.62
CA HIS A 488 -15.40 7.92 -4.04
C HIS A 488 -15.61 9.22 -3.24
N THR A 489 -16.57 10.07 -3.59
CA THR A 489 -16.84 11.34 -2.88
C THR A 489 -18.34 11.59 -2.69
N ASP A 490 -18.71 12.25 -1.60
CA ASP A 490 -20.10 12.69 -1.37
C ASP A 490 -20.55 13.72 -2.42
N ALA A 491 -19.62 14.53 -2.94
CA ALA A 491 -19.88 15.47 -4.04
C ALA A 491 -20.24 14.74 -5.35
N GLY A 492 -19.50 13.67 -5.69
CA GLY A 492 -19.80 12.81 -6.82
C GLY A 492 -21.17 12.14 -6.69
N LEU A 493 -21.52 11.71 -5.47
CA LEU A 493 -22.83 11.12 -5.18
C LEU A 493 -23.97 12.14 -5.33
N ALA A 494 -23.81 13.36 -4.79
CA ALA A 494 -24.78 14.44 -4.96
C ALA A 494 -24.97 14.84 -6.43
N ALA A 495 -23.87 14.94 -7.19
CA ALA A 495 -23.90 15.19 -8.63
C ALA A 495 -24.66 14.10 -9.39
N THR A 496 -24.46 12.83 -9.01
CA THR A 496 -25.17 11.69 -9.61
C THR A 496 -26.66 11.75 -9.35
N ARG A 497 -27.06 12.05 -8.11
CA ARG A 497 -28.47 12.25 -7.76
C ARG A 497 -29.12 13.37 -8.57
N GLY A 498 -28.38 14.46 -8.81
CA GLY A 498 -28.80 15.56 -9.66
C GLY A 498 -29.01 15.13 -11.11
N LEU A 499 -28.02 14.47 -11.71
CA LEU A 499 -28.10 14.00 -13.10
C LEU A 499 -29.22 12.97 -13.32
N TYR A 500 -29.50 12.09 -12.37
CA TYR A 500 -30.64 11.16 -12.43
C TYR A 500 -32.00 11.86 -12.37
N GLY A 501 -32.05 13.14 -11.99
CA GLY A 501 -33.23 13.97 -12.15
C GLY A 501 -33.43 14.49 -13.59
N THR A 502 -32.42 14.35 -14.46
CA THR A 502 -32.45 14.89 -15.83
C THR A 502 -32.77 13.85 -16.89
N ASP A 503 -32.42 12.59 -16.66
CA ASP A 503 -32.66 11.46 -17.57
C ASP A 503 -32.64 10.14 -16.78
N ALA A 504 -33.03 9.03 -17.42
CA ALA A 504 -32.96 7.70 -16.83
C ALA A 504 -31.50 7.37 -16.42
N PRO A 505 -31.28 6.76 -15.22
CA PRO A 505 -29.95 6.45 -14.71
C PRO A 505 -29.03 5.78 -15.75
N ARG A 506 -29.54 4.78 -16.47
CA ARG A 506 -28.79 4.08 -17.52
C ARG A 506 -28.27 5.01 -18.63
N GLN A 507 -29.08 5.98 -19.08
CA GLN A 507 -28.68 6.92 -20.12
C GLN A 507 -27.64 7.91 -19.62
N VAL A 508 -27.80 8.39 -18.39
CA VAL A 508 -26.80 9.24 -17.73
C VAL A 508 -25.46 8.52 -17.64
N GLU A 509 -25.44 7.28 -17.15
CA GLU A 509 -24.21 6.51 -16.97
C GLU A 509 -23.56 6.09 -18.30
N LEU A 510 -24.36 5.80 -19.34
CA LEU A 510 -23.85 5.62 -20.70
C LEU A 510 -23.18 6.90 -21.22
N GLY A 511 -23.80 8.06 -20.99
CA GLY A 511 -23.24 9.37 -21.33
C GLY A 511 -21.90 9.64 -20.63
N GLN A 512 -21.81 9.41 -19.32
CA GLN A 512 -20.57 9.56 -18.56
C GLN A 512 -19.46 8.66 -19.09
N ARG A 513 -19.77 7.39 -19.40
CA ARG A 513 -18.80 6.42 -19.95
C ARG A 513 -18.25 6.83 -21.31
N ARG A 514 -19.10 7.34 -22.21
CA ARG A 514 -18.69 7.81 -23.55
C ARG A 514 -17.68 8.95 -23.48
N GLN A 515 -17.65 9.70 -22.38
CA GLN A 515 -16.74 10.82 -22.18
C GLN A 515 -15.37 10.39 -21.62
N GLY A 516 -15.26 9.14 -21.14
CA GLY A 516 -14.03 8.54 -20.60
C GLY A 516 -14.15 8.10 -19.14
N ARG A 517 -13.06 7.56 -18.58
CA ARG A 517 -13.04 7.01 -17.21
C ARG A 517 -13.45 8.07 -16.17
N PRO A 518 -14.34 7.73 -15.21
CA PRO A 518 -14.69 8.62 -14.11
C PRO A 518 -13.44 9.04 -13.31
N ALA A 519 -13.32 10.33 -13.04
CA ALA A 519 -12.28 10.83 -12.14
C ALA A 519 -12.67 10.52 -10.68
N PRO A 520 -11.71 10.16 -9.80
CA PRO A 520 -12.04 9.84 -8.41
C PRO A 520 -12.61 11.03 -7.63
N THR A 521 -12.06 12.23 -7.84
CA THR A 521 -12.45 13.45 -7.10
C THR A 521 -12.85 14.58 -8.03
N GLY A 522 -13.57 15.58 -7.50
CA GLY A 522 -13.87 16.80 -8.25
C GLY A 522 -12.59 17.53 -8.67
N LYS A 523 -11.56 17.50 -7.82
CA LYS A 523 -10.23 18.03 -8.12
C LYS A 523 -9.59 17.36 -9.33
N ASP A 524 -9.56 16.03 -9.34
CA ASP A 524 -8.93 15.25 -10.41
C ASP A 524 -9.65 15.49 -11.74
N LEU A 525 -10.98 15.60 -11.71
CA LEU A 525 -11.78 15.94 -12.88
C LEU A 525 -11.39 17.30 -13.45
N VAL A 526 -11.41 18.36 -12.64
CA VAL A 526 -11.16 19.72 -13.15
C VAL A 526 -9.71 19.94 -13.54
N CYS A 527 -8.75 19.36 -12.80
CA CYS A 527 -7.33 19.46 -13.11
C CYS A 527 -6.95 18.59 -14.31
N GLY A 528 -7.64 17.46 -14.53
CA GLY A 528 -7.47 16.63 -15.72
C GLY A 528 -7.84 17.38 -17.00
N LEU A 529 -8.96 18.11 -16.99
CA LEU A 529 -9.34 18.99 -18.09
C LEU A 529 -8.31 20.12 -18.31
N ALA A 530 -7.94 20.80 -17.22
CA ALA A 530 -7.05 21.96 -17.25
C ALA A 530 -5.63 21.66 -17.81
N LYS A 531 -5.11 20.46 -17.56
CA LYS A 531 -3.75 20.04 -17.94
C LYS A 531 -3.63 19.57 -19.39
N GLY A 532 -4.74 19.53 -20.15
CA GLY A 532 -4.75 19.12 -21.55
C GLY A 532 -3.91 20.03 -22.44
N THR A 533 -2.79 19.53 -22.99
CA THR A 533 -1.88 20.32 -23.83
C THR A 533 -2.10 20.13 -25.34
N SER A 534 -2.81 19.09 -25.76
CA SER A 534 -3.15 18.87 -27.18
C SER A 534 -4.28 19.81 -27.63
N ALA A 535 -4.38 20.07 -28.93
CA ALA A 535 -5.48 20.87 -29.49
C ALA A 535 -6.84 20.22 -29.19
N GLU A 536 -6.91 18.89 -29.29
CA GLU A 536 -8.10 18.11 -28.95
C GLU A 536 -8.47 18.22 -27.47
N ALA A 537 -7.51 18.11 -26.55
CA ALA A 537 -7.78 18.21 -25.11
C ALA A 537 -8.28 19.61 -24.72
N ARG A 538 -7.76 20.66 -25.36
CA ARG A 538 -8.26 22.04 -25.18
C ARG A 538 -9.68 22.21 -25.72
N GLU A 539 -10.01 21.55 -26.83
CA GLU A 539 -11.37 21.60 -27.37
C GLU A 539 -12.36 20.83 -26.47
N VAL A 540 -11.94 19.71 -25.90
CA VAL A 540 -12.71 19.00 -24.86
C VAL A 540 -12.95 19.93 -23.66
N ASP A 541 -11.91 20.56 -23.12
CA ASP A 541 -12.05 21.52 -22.01
C ASP A 541 -13.10 22.62 -22.31
N ARG A 542 -13.06 23.21 -23.51
CA ARG A 542 -13.97 24.29 -23.93
C ARG A 542 -15.43 23.89 -24.09
N ARG A 543 -15.74 22.60 -24.22
CA ARG A 543 -17.12 22.09 -24.36
C ARG A 543 -17.60 21.30 -23.15
N THR A 544 -16.73 21.02 -22.18
CA THR A 544 -17.07 20.21 -21.01
C THR A 544 -17.42 21.11 -19.81
N ALA A 545 -18.66 21.02 -19.34
CA ALA A 545 -19.05 21.47 -18.02
C ALA A 545 -18.85 20.34 -16.98
N VAL A 546 -18.67 20.72 -15.72
CA VAL A 546 -18.45 19.78 -14.61
C VAL A 546 -19.39 20.09 -13.46
N LEU A 547 -20.11 19.08 -12.97
CA LEU A 547 -20.99 19.20 -11.80
C LEU A 547 -20.19 18.84 -10.54
N VAL A 548 -19.84 19.85 -9.74
CA VAL A 548 -18.90 19.76 -8.61
C VAL A 548 -19.33 20.65 -7.44
N ALA A 549 -18.68 20.52 -6.29
CA ALA A 549 -18.89 21.45 -5.17
C ALA A 549 -18.29 22.83 -5.48
N GLU A 550 -18.93 23.91 -5.02
CA GLU A 550 -18.46 25.29 -5.23
C GLU A 550 -16.96 25.55 -4.90
N PRO A 551 -16.39 25.01 -3.80
CA PRO A 551 -14.95 25.11 -3.50
C PRO A 551 -14.01 24.62 -4.60
N THR A 552 -14.46 23.72 -5.48
CA THR A 552 -13.63 23.11 -6.53
C THR A 552 -13.16 24.13 -7.58
N LEU A 553 -13.84 25.28 -7.74
CA LEU A 553 -13.39 26.32 -8.67
C LEU A 553 -12.01 26.89 -8.30
N GLY A 554 -11.73 27.08 -7.02
CA GLY A 554 -10.41 27.53 -6.56
C GLY A 554 -9.31 26.52 -6.94
N GLN A 555 -9.63 25.23 -6.87
CA GLN A 555 -8.71 24.16 -7.24
C GLN A 555 -8.47 24.13 -8.75
N TYR A 556 -9.53 24.30 -9.56
CA TYR A 556 -9.39 24.43 -11.01
C TYR A 556 -8.45 25.56 -11.40
N ARG A 557 -8.63 26.77 -10.84
CA ARG A 557 -7.76 27.93 -11.13
C ARG A 557 -6.30 27.65 -10.81
N SER A 558 -6.02 26.94 -9.70
CA SER A 558 -4.65 26.56 -9.34
C SER A 558 -4.01 25.61 -10.35
N CYS A 559 -4.81 24.77 -11.02
CA CYS A 559 -4.34 23.81 -12.03
C CYS A 559 -4.28 24.41 -13.45
N ALA A 560 -5.18 25.32 -13.78
CA ALA A 560 -5.34 25.87 -15.13
C ALA A 560 -4.34 26.99 -15.47
N GLY A 561 -3.85 27.70 -14.46
CA GLY A 561 -2.93 28.83 -14.66
C GLY A 561 -3.58 29.98 -15.45
N GLU A 562 -2.75 30.81 -16.08
CA GLU A 562 -3.21 32.01 -16.81
C GLU A 562 -3.83 31.71 -18.19
N THR A 563 -3.52 30.55 -18.77
CA THR A 563 -3.94 30.19 -20.14
C THR A 563 -5.13 29.22 -20.18
N GLY A 564 -5.68 28.87 -19.01
CA GLY A 564 -6.81 27.95 -18.88
C GLY A 564 -8.14 28.55 -19.34
N VAL A 565 -9.12 27.70 -19.61
CA VAL A 565 -10.48 28.14 -19.92
C VAL A 565 -11.07 28.87 -18.71
N THR A 566 -11.54 30.11 -18.86
CA THR A 566 -12.25 30.80 -17.77
C THR A 566 -13.59 30.10 -17.54
N ARG A 567 -13.86 29.75 -16.29
CA ARG A 567 -15.08 29.04 -15.89
C ARG A 567 -15.88 29.80 -14.85
N VAL A 568 -17.20 29.67 -14.94
CA VAL A 568 -18.16 30.31 -14.05
C VAL A 568 -19.16 29.29 -13.51
N ALA A 569 -19.66 29.52 -12.30
CA ALA A 569 -20.58 28.62 -11.60
C ALA A 569 -22.06 28.95 -11.87
N GLU A 570 -22.85 28.00 -12.33
CA GLU A 570 -24.31 28.06 -12.30
C GLU A 570 -24.84 27.18 -11.17
N TYR A 571 -25.89 27.63 -10.49
CA TYR A 571 -26.39 27.07 -9.24
C TYR A 571 -27.75 26.41 -9.46
N PRO A 572 -27.80 25.10 -9.74
CA PRO A 572 -29.05 24.36 -9.86
C PRO A 572 -29.79 24.30 -8.51
N ASP A 573 -31.12 24.44 -8.53
CA ASP A 573 -31.96 24.44 -7.34
C ASP A 573 -32.43 23.04 -6.88
N ASP A 574 -32.09 21.99 -7.65
CA ASP A 574 -32.53 20.61 -7.44
C ASP A 574 -31.36 19.62 -7.20
N VAL A 575 -30.12 20.11 -7.14
CA VAL A 575 -28.95 19.28 -6.82
C VAL A 575 -28.58 19.45 -5.34
N PRO A 576 -28.57 18.37 -4.54
CA PRO A 576 -28.27 18.45 -3.11
C PRO A 576 -26.91 19.08 -2.81
N GLY A 577 -26.85 20.03 -1.87
CA GLY A 577 -25.61 20.62 -1.40
C GLY A 577 -24.83 19.72 -0.42
N LEU A 578 -23.60 20.12 -0.09
CA LEU A 578 -22.75 19.47 0.90
C LEU A 578 -22.78 20.22 2.23
N ALA A 579 -22.77 19.46 3.32
CA ALA A 579 -22.75 19.95 4.68
C ALA A 579 -21.86 19.03 5.52
N PRO A 580 -20.52 19.21 5.48
CA PRO A 580 -19.60 18.35 6.20
C PRO A 580 -19.90 18.31 7.70
N VAL A 581 -19.85 17.12 8.30
CA VAL A 581 -20.14 16.91 9.72
C VAL A 581 -18.92 16.39 10.46
N PHE A 582 -18.81 16.74 11.74
CA PHE A 582 -17.78 16.20 12.62
C PHE A 582 -18.31 14.92 13.29
N VAL A 583 -17.70 13.78 12.98
CA VAL A 583 -18.01 12.49 13.62
C VAL A 583 -16.88 12.13 14.58
N HIS A 584 -17.21 12.01 15.86
CA HIS A 584 -16.30 11.44 16.85
C HIS A 584 -16.43 9.92 16.80
N VAL A 585 -15.32 9.25 16.49
CA VAL A 585 -15.26 7.79 16.41
C VAL A 585 -14.68 7.25 17.70
N ARG A 586 -15.48 6.53 18.48
CA ARG A 586 -15.05 5.89 19.72
C ARG A 586 -14.88 4.40 19.50
N TRP A 587 -13.68 3.88 19.73
CA TRP A 587 -13.40 2.44 19.71
C TRP A 587 -13.54 1.91 21.13
N ASN A 588 -14.56 1.11 21.40
CA ASN A 588 -15.00 0.79 22.77
C ASN A 588 -14.02 -0.10 23.57
N ASP A 589 -13.08 -0.74 22.87
CA ASP A 589 -12.02 -1.56 23.44
C ASP A 589 -10.68 -0.81 23.62
N ALA A 590 -10.57 0.43 23.14
CA ALA A 590 -9.35 1.24 23.21
C ALA A 590 -9.32 2.14 24.46
N ARG A 591 -8.91 1.58 25.62
CA ARG A 591 -9.05 2.25 26.94
C ARG A 591 -7.79 2.92 27.50
N LEU A 592 -6.61 2.71 26.90
CA LEU A 592 -5.34 3.15 27.50
C LEU A 592 -5.23 4.67 27.67
N ASP A 593 -5.77 5.45 26.73
CA ASP A 593 -5.68 6.91 26.68
C ASP A 593 -7.03 7.59 26.40
N GLU A 594 -8.14 6.89 26.65
CA GLU A 594 -9.50 7.29 26.22
C GLU A 594 -9.88 8.70 26.66
N GLU A 595 -9.63 9.06 27.92
CA GLU A 595 -9.96 10.39 28.43
C GLU A 595 -9.13 11.50 27.77
N GLU A 596 -7.83 11.27 27.61
CA GLU A 596 -6.93 12.26 27.01
C GLU A 596 -7.25 12.47 25.53
N ARG A 597 -7.49 11.38 24.83
CA ARG A 597 -7.95 11.35 23.44
C ARG A 597 -9.30 12.04 23.27
N GLY A 598 -10.27 11.76 24.12
CA GLY A 598 -11.56 12.46 24.12
C GLY A 598 -11.43 13.97 24.33
N ARG A 599 -10.57 14.41 25.25
CA ARG A 599 -10.27 15.86 25.44
C ARG A 599 -9.58 16.47 24.22
N ALA A 600 -8.69 15.73 23.55
CA ALA A 600 -8.02 16.19 22.34
C ALA A 600 -9.00 16.35 21.16
N VAL A 601 -9.88 15.36 20.96
CA VAL A 601 -10.95 15.42 19.96
C VAL A 601 -11.87 16.62 20.20
N GLN A 602 -12.29 16.85 21.46
CA GLN A 602 -13.14 17.98 21.81
C GLN A 602 -12.47 19.33 21.55
N ARG A 603 -11.18 19.49 21.92
CA ARG A 603 -10.42 20.71 21.61
C ARG A 603 -10.38 21.01 20.11
N PHE A 604 -10.16 19.98 19.30
CA PHE A 604 -10.14 20.14 17.85
C PHE A 604 -11.52 20.53 17.31
N ARG A 605 -12.60 19.89 17.79
CA ARG A 605 -13.98 20.25 17.45
C ARG A 605 -14.31 21.70 17.79
N ASP A 606 -13.95 22.14 19.00
CA ASP A 606 -14.19 23.51 19.47
C ASP A 606 -13.39 24.53 18.64
N TRP A 607 -12.15 24.22 18.29
CA TRP A 607 -11.35 25.06 17.41
C TRP A 607 -11.94 25.14 15.99
N LEU A 608 -12.42 24.05 15.40
CA LEU A 608 -13.09 24.09 14.09
C LEU A 608 -14.34 25.00 14.11
N ALA A 609 -15.07 25.03 15.23
CA ALA A 609 -16.23 25.91 15.43
C ALA A 609 -15.86 27.37 15.73
N SER A 610 -14.60 27.65 16.08
CA SER A 610 -14.10 29.00 16.37
C SER A 610 -14.11 29.92 15.15
N GLU A 611 -13.74 31.19 15.32
CA GLU A 611 -13.59 32.11 14.19
C GLU A 611 -12.48 31.68 13.22
N ASP A 612 -11.34 31.23 13.73
CA ASP A 612 -10.18 30.78 12.95
C ASP A 612 -10.47 29.49 12.16
N GLY A 613 -11.12 28.53 12.82
CA GLY A 613 -11.59 27.31 12.17
C GLY A 613 -12.56 27.62 11.03
N ARG A 614 -13.60 28.41 11.30
CA ARG A 614 -14.57 28.85 10.28
C ARG A 614 -13.92 29.70 9.19
N LYS A 615 -12.89 30.50 9.50
CA LYS A 615 -12.11 31.26 8.51
C LYS A 615 -11.43 30.33 7.51
N THR A 616 -10.86 29.22 7.97
CA THR A 616 -10.20 28.23 7.10
C THR A 616 -11.15 27.68 6.03
N PHE A 617 -12.40 27.38 6.42
CA PHE A 617 -13.44 26.96 5.48
C PHE A 617 -13.85 28.08 4.52
N ARG A 618 -14.01 29.32 5.01
CA ARG A 618 -14.33 30.49 4.15
C ARG A 618 -13.23 30.77 3.13
N ASP A 619 -11.96 30.70 3.53
CA ASP A 619 -10.80 30.88 2.64
C ASP A 619 -10.70 29.76 1.59
N ALA A 620 -11.31 28.61 1.87
CA ALA A 620 -11.50 27.52 0.92
C ALA A 620 -12.81 27.62 0.11
N ALA A 621 -13.52 28.76 0.17
CA ALA A 621 -14.79 29.01 -0.50
C ALA A 621 -15.97 28.12 -0.04
N PHE A 622 -15.97 27.69 1.22
CA PHE A 622 -17.18 27.17 1.86
C PHE A 622 -18.00 28.29 2.55
N ARG A 623 -19.31 28.12 2.57
CA ARG A 623 -20.28 29.06 3.16
C ARG A 623 -20.53 28.75 4.63
N ALA A 624 -20.69 29.81 5.43
CA ALA A 624 -20.97 29.69 6.86
C ALA A 624 -22.39 29.16 7.16
N ALA A 625 -23.34 29.42 6.27
CA ALA A 625 -24.71 28.92 6.34
C ALA A 625 -25.25 28.70 4.91
N PRO A 626 -26.32 27.89 4.73
CA PRO A 626 -26.90 27.58 3.40
C PRO A 626 -27.26 28.80 2.54
N GLN A 627 -27.59 29.93 3.17
CA GLN A 627 -27.98 31.19 2.53
C GLN A 627 -26.94 32.32 2.73
N ALA A 628 -25.77 32.03 3.30
CA ALA A 628 -24.78 33.05 3.62
C ALA A 628 -24.14 33.61 2.33
N PRO A 629 -24.06 34.95 2.19
CA PRO A 629 -23.35 35.57 1.07
C PRO A 629 -21.82 35.39 1.20
N PHE A 630 -21.12 35.37 0.07
CA PHE A 630 -19.67 35.56 0.05
C PHE A 630 -19.35 37.05 -0.11
N PRO A 631 -18.73 37.71 0.87
CA PRO A 631 -18.43 39.15 0.78
C PRO A 631 -17.38 39.48 -0.30
N SER A 632 -16.55 38.52 -0.69
CA SER A 632 -15.55 38.69 -1.75
C SER A 632 -15.40 37.38 -2.52
N PRO A 633 -16.36 37.04 -3.41
CA PRO A 633 -16.29 35.80 -4.17
C PRO A 633 -15.10 35.83 -5.14
N SER A 634 -14.50 34.65 -5.37
CA SER A 634 -13.56 34.51 -6.48
C SER A 634 -14.27 34.82 -7.81
N PRO A 635 -13.55 35.36 -8.82
CA PRO A 635 -14.06 35.48 -10.18
C PRO A 635 -14.74 34.19 -10.63
N GLY A 636 -15.97 34.32 -11.15
CA GLY A 636 -16.79 33.19 -11.56
C GLY A 636 -17.74 32.63 -10.50
N LEU A 637 -17.70 33.07 -9.23
CA LEU A 637 -18.70 32.73 -8.20
C LEU A 637 -19.69 33.87 -7.96
N LEU A 638 -20.90 33.53 -7.52
CA LEU A 638 -21.89 34.51 -7.10
C LEU A 638 -21.76 34.83 -5.60
N THR A 639 -21.86 36.11 -5.27
CA THR A 639 -21.98 36.60 -3.90
C THR A 639 -23.12 35.89 -3.18
N SER A 640 -24.31 35.87 -3.77
CA SER A 640 -25.54 35.33 -3.19
C SER A 640 -26.28 34.45 -4.20
N PRO A 641 -26.02 33.13 -4.24
CA PRO A 641 -26.65 32.23 -5.20
C PRO A 641 -28.10 31.84 -4.84
N GLY A 642 -28.65 32.37 -3.75
CA GLY A 642 -29.94 31.95 -3.21
C GLY A 642 -29.82 30.81 -2.19
N PRO A 643 -30.94 30.22 -1.75
CA PRO A 643 -30.93 29.13 -0.79
C PRO A 643 -30.32 27.86 -1.40
N MET A 644 -29.34 27.26 -0.71
CA MET A 644 -28.79 25.97 -1.09
C MET A 644 -29.86 24.85 -0.95
N PRO A 645 -29.99 23.95 -1.93
CA PRO A 645 -30.84 22.77 -1.79
C PRO A 645 -30.41 21.90 -0.60
N ARG A 646 -31.36 21.20 0.02
CA ARG A 646 -31.06 20.37 1.19
C ARG A 646 -30.00 19.31 0.86
N PRO A 647 -29.13 18.94 1.81
CA PRO A 647 -28.26 17.78 1.64
C PRO A 647 -29.05 16.48 1.39
N LEU A 648 -28.37 15.50 0.79
CA LEU A 648 -28.88 14.15 0.62
C LEU A 648 -29.31 13.54 1.97
N SER A 649 -30.39 12.76 1.96
CA SER A 649 -30.67 11.83 3.07
C SER A 649 -29.83 10.55 2.92
N ALA A 650 -29.78 9.75 3.99
CA ALA A 650 -29.12 8.43 3.97
C ALA A 650 -29.76 7.50 2.93
N ASP A 651 -31.09 7.45 2.87
CA ASP A 651 -31.86 6.61 1.94
C ASP A 651 -31.65 7.05 0.49
N GLU A 652 -31.67 8.35 0.21
CA GLU A 652 -31.43 8.87 -1.13
C GLU A 652 -30.00 8.57 -1.60
N ALA A 653 -29.02 8.65 -0.70
CA ALA A 653 -27.64 8.30 -0.99
C ALA A 653 -27.50 6.80 -1.30
N ALA A 654 -28.16 5.93 -0.51
CA ALA A 654 -28.16 4.49 -0.75
C ALA A 654 -28.86 4.12 -2.07
N ASP A 655 -30.06 4.64 -2.31
CA ASP A 655 -30.83 4.45 -3.56
C ASP A 655 -30.06 4.95 -4.79
N THR A 656 -29.37 6.09 -4.68
CA THR A 656 -28.57 6.63 -5.79
C THR A 656 -27.38 5.72 -6.12
N LEU A 657 -26.67 5.20 -5.11
CA LEU A 657 -25.57 4.25 -5.32
C LEU A 657 -26.06 2.92 -5.90
N GLU A 658 -27.23 2.46 -5.46
CA GLU A 658 -27.83 1.25 -6.01
C GLU A 658 -28.25 1.43 -7.47
N LYS A 659 -28.91 2.55 -7.80
CA LYS A 659 -29.20 2.90 -9.20
C LYS A 659 -27.95 3.06 -10.04
N TYR A 660 -26.87 3.62 -9.48
CA TYR A 660 -25.57 3.69 -10.13
C TYR A 660 -24.97 2.32 -10.41
N ARG A 661 -25.05 1.39 -9.47
CA ARG A 661 -24.64 0.00 -9.67
C ARG A 661 -25.47 -0.65 -10.77
N GLN A 662 -26.79 -0.56 -10.70
CA GLN A 662 -27.71 -1.14 -11.71
C GLN A 662 -27.53 -0.54 -13.11
N ALA A 663 -27.32 0.78 -13.21
CA ALA A 663 -27.12 1.47 -14.48
C ALA A 663 -25.77 1.16 -15.16
N ASN A 664 -24.77 0.77 -14.37
CA ASN A 664 -23.43 0.42 -14.86
C ASN A 664 -23.20 -1.09 -15.00
N ALA A 665 -24.00 -1.92 -14.34
CA ALA A 665 -23.89 -3.37 -14.41
C ALA A 665 -23.88 -3.87 -15.86
N ALA A 666 -22.83 -4.62 -16.21
CA ALA A 666 -22.77 -5.31 -17.48
C ALA A 666 -23.54 -6.63 -17.46
N SER A 667 -23.54 -7.31 -18.60
CA SER A 667 -24.47 -8.43 -18.84
C SER A 667 -23.90 -9.48 -19.79
N ARG A 668 -22.59 -9.42 -20.10
CA ARG A 668 -21.90 -10.31 -21.05
C ARG A 668 -20.46 -10.61 -20.62
N VAL A 669 -20.19 -11.77 -20.03
CA VAL A 669 -18.84 -12.13 -19.51
C VAL A 669 -18.33 -13.47 -20.04
N ARG A 670 -17.17 -13.48 -20.72
CA ARG A 670 -16.49 -14.70 -21.17
C ARG A 670 -15.32 -15.01 -20.26
N PHE A 671 -15.31 -16.19 -19.64
CA PHE A 671 -14.17 -16.67 -18.88
C PHE A 671 -13.30 -17.58 -19.74
N LEU A 672 -11.99 -17.36 -19.71
CA LEU A 672 -10.96 -18.23 -20.26
C LEU A 672 -10.19 -18.82 -19.08
N LEU A 673 -10.30 -20.13 -18.89
CA LEU A 673 -9.60 -20.87 -17.86
C LEU A 673 -8.40 -21.58 -18.48
N ASP A 674 -7.22 -21.24 -18.03
CA ASP A 674 -5.98 -21.89 -18.42
C ASP A 674 -5.99 -23.38 -18.02
N GLY A 675 -5.87 -24.23 -19.03
CA GLY A 675 -5.92 -25.69 -18.94
C GLY A 675 -4.56 -26.37 -18.87
N SER A 676 -3.47 -25.60 -18.78
CA SER A 676 -2.10 -26.10 -18.81
C SER A 676 -1.76 -26.99 -17.62
N GLY A 677 -0.70 -27.79 -17.77
CA GLY A 677 -0.17 -28.62 -16.69
C GLY A 677 0.34 -27.81 -15.48
N SER A 678 0.90 -26.61 -15.69
CA SER A 678 1.40 -25.73 -14.62
C SER A 678 0.27 -25.23 -13.71
N MET A 679 -0.92 -25.05 -14.30
CA MET A 679 -2.13 -24.69 -13.59
C MET A 679 -2.68 -25.77 -12.66
N SER A 680 -2.26 -27.04 -12.79
CA SER A 680 -2.86 -28.18 -12.06
C SER A 680 -2.93 -28.00 -10.54
N ARG A 681 -1.94 -27.34 -9.92
CA ARG A 681 -1.92 -27.05 -8.47
C ARG A 681 -2.92 -25.98 -8.03
N TRP A 682 -3.44 -25.20 -8.98
CA TRP A 682 -4.38 -24.10 -8.75
C TRP A 682 -5.83 -24.45 -9.09
N TRP A 683 -6.08 -25.66 -9.62
CA TRP A 683 -7.42 -26.09 -10.04
C TRP A 683 -8.35 -26.44 -8.89
N ASP A 684 -7.82 -27.06 -7.82
CA ASP A 684 -8.59 -27.55 -6.68
C ASP A 684 -8.08 -26.99 -5.34
N GLY A 685 -8.99 -26.80 -4.38
CA GLY A 685 -8.69 -26.25 -3.05
C GLY A 685 -9.32 -24.87 -2.78
N ALA A 686 -9.10 -24.35 -1.57
CA ALA A 686 -9.57 -23.01 -1.20
C ALA A 686 -8.83 -21.95 -2.02
N ASN A 687 -9.56 -21.00 -2.62
CA ASN A 687 -9.04 -19.99 -3.56
C ASN A 687 -8.48 -20.55 -4.88
N SER A 688 -8.90 -21.76 -5.27
CA SER A 688 -8.58 -22.32 -6.58
C SER A 688 -9.30 -21.61 -7.72
N ALA A 689 -8.83 -21.82 -8.95
CA ALA A 689 -9.42 -21.28 -10.17
C ALA A 689 -10.89 -21.70 -10.33
N ARG A 690 -11.25 -22.95 -10.00
CA ARG A 690 -12.64 -23.41 -10.01
C ARG A 690 -13.49 -22.71 -8.96
N GLU A 691 -12.97 -22.57 -7.74
CA GLU A 691 -13.72 -21.96 -6.63
C GLU A 691 -13.95 -20.46 -6.86
N ILE A 692 -12.92 -19.73 -7.31
CA ILE A 692 -13.02 -18.31 -7.68
C ILE A 692 -14.04 -18.10 -8.82
N LEU A 693 -14.04 -19.00 -9.80
CA LEU A 693 -14.99 -18.96 -10.91
C LEU A 693 -16.42 -19.25 -10.45
N LYS A 694 -16.64 -20.23 -9.55
CA LYS A 694 -17.97 -20.51 -8.96
C LYS A 694 -18.50 -19.35 -8.13
N GLN A 695 -17.65 -18.73 -7.31
CA GLN A 695 -18.02 -17.55 -6.53
C GLN A 695 -18.41 -16.38 -7.44
N SER A 696 -17.77 -16.29 -8.60
CA SER A 696 -18.11 -15.31 -9.63
C SER A 696 -19.47 -15.59 -10.26
N PHE A 697 -19.88 -16.85 -10.43
CA PHE A 697 -21.19 -17.19 -10.97
C PHE A 697 -22.36 -16.71 -10.10
N GLY A 698 -22.17 -16.70 -8.77
CA GLY A 698 -23.17 -16.19 -7.83
C GLY A 698 -23.45 -14.68 -7.96
N ARG A 699 -22.70 -13.95 -8.79
CA ARG A 699 -22.86 -12.50 -9.02
C ARG A 699 -23.67 -12.16 -10.27
N PHE A 700 -23.99 -13.14 -11.11
CA PHE A 700 -24.78 -12.93 -12.33
C PHE A 700 -26.29 -13.05 -12.04
N GLY A 701 -27.07 -12.11 -12.59
CA GLY A 701 -28.53 -12.11 -12.56
C GLY A 701 -29.15 -13.00 -13.65
N SER A 702 -30.49 -13.07 -13.69
CA SER A 702 -31.23 -13.95 -14.62
C SER A 702 -31.06 -13.60 -16.11
N ASP A 703 -30.75 -12.34 -16.40
CA ASP A 703 -30.60 -11.81 -17.76
C ASP A 703 -29.14 -11.65 -18.18
N ASP A 704 -28.20 -11.99 -17.30
CA ASP A 704 -26.78 -11.96 -17.61
C ASP A 704 -26.37 -13.15 -18.47
N ILE A 705 -25.53 -12.88 -19.46
CA ILE A 705 -24.97 -13.85 -20.39
C ILE A 705 -23.54 -14.10 -19.97
N PHE A 706 -23.19 -15.35 -19.72
CA PHE A 706 -21.80 -15.72 -19.50
C PHE A 706 -21.48 -17.05 -20.15
N GLY A 707 -20.20 -17.40 -20.19
CA GLY A 707 -19.74 -18.67 -20.74
C GLY A 707 -18.28 -18.89 -20.37
N VAL A 708 -17.85 -20.15 -20.39
CA VAL A 708 -16.53 -20.56 -19.95
C VAL A 708 -15.88 -21.42 -21.01
N TRP A 709 -14.66 -21.03 -21.38
CA TRP A 709 -13.77 -21.83 -22.19
C TRP A 709 -12.60 -22.29 -21.34
N SER A 710 -12.15 -23.53 -21.57
CA SER A 710 -10.81 -23.96 -21.18
C SER A 710 -9.88 -23.68 -22.36
N VAL A 711 -8.71 -23.11 -22.09
CA VAL A 711 -7.71 -22.83 -23.11
C VAL A 711 -7.05 -24.14 -23.52
N ALA A 712 -7.09 -24.46 -24.82
CA ALA A 712 -6.55 -25.70 -25.37
C ALA A 712 -5.15 -25.45 -25.95
N SER A 713 -4.37 -26.52 -26.13
CA SER A 713 -3.00 -26.39 -26.66
C SER A 713 -2.91 -26.08 -28.14
N GLN A 714 -1.78 -25.46 -28.49
CA GLN A 714 -1.41 -25.23 -29.88
C GLN A 714 -1.37 -26.53 -30.69
N GLY A 715 -1.94 -26.49 -31.90
CA GLY A 715 -1.94 -27.60 -32.86
C GLY A 715 -3.19 -28.47 -32.91
N THR A 716 -4.20 -28.22 -32.05
CA THR A 716 -5.45 -29.01 -31.99
C THR A 716 -6.59 -28.46 -32.88
N GLY A 717 -6.36 -27.39 -33.65
CA GLY A 717 -7.30 -26.79 -34.59
C GLY A 717 -8.05 -25.57 -34.02
N THR A 718 -8.60 -25.66 -32.81
CA THR A 718 -9.22 -24.52 -32.08
C THR A 718 -8.50 -24.27 -30.77
N PRO A 719 -8.11 -23.02 -30.43
CA PRO A 719 -7.26 -22.73 -29.26
C PRO A 719 -8.01 -22.81 -27.91
N TYR A 720 -9.24 -23.33 -27.91
CA TYR A 720 -10.06 -23.46 -26.72
C TYR A 720 -11.02 -24.65 -26.84
N ARG A 721 -11.50 -25.12 -25.69
CA ARG A 721 -12.61 -26.05 -25.54
C ARG A 721 -13.73 -25.36 -24.76
N GLU A 722 -14.95 -25.42 -25.28
CA GLU A 722 -16.10 -24.86 -24.58
C GLU A 722 -16.51 -25.76 -23.41
N LEU A 723 -16.41 -25.24 -22.19
CA LEU A 723 -16.89 -25.90 -20.97
C LEU A 723 -18.34 -25.50 -20.66
N LEU A 724 -18.65 -24.24 -20.89
CA LEU A 724 -19.97 -23.66 -20.70
C LEU A 724 -20.29 -22.75 -21.90
N ALA A 725 -21.29 -23.16 -22.68
CA ALA A 725 -21.75 -22.42 -23.85
C ALA A 725 -22.15 -21.00 -23.49
N PHE A 726 -21.76 -20.01 -24.29
CA PHE A 726 -22.09 -18.63 -23.98
C PHE A 726 -23.59 -18.37 -24.09
N GLY A 727 -24.25 -18.06 -22.99
CA GLY A 727 -25.69 -17.88 -22.96
C GLY A 727 -26.21 -17.41 -21.62
N THR A 728 -27.52 -17.19 -21.56
CA THR A 728 -28.22 -17.06 -20.29
C THR A 728 -28.31 -18.44 -19.66
N HIS A 729 -27.59 -18.67 -18.57
CA HIS A 729 -27.67 -19.90 -17.82
C HIS A 729 -28.89 -19.85 -16.87
N GLY A 730 -30.07 -19.86 -17.49
CA GLY A 730 -31.37 -19.73 -16.84
C GLY A 730 -32.60 -20.12 -17.69
N SER A 731 -32.48 -20.42 -18.98
CA SER A 731 -33.66 -20.55 -19.88
C SER A 731 -34.06 -21.98 -20.29
N TRP A 732 -33.42 -23.04 -19.78
CA TRP A 732 -33.69 -24.43 -20.22
C TRP A 732 -34.45 -25.32 -19.22
N SER A 733 -35.25 -24.74 -18.32
CA SER A 733 -36.17 -25.52 -17.50
C SER A 733 -37.45 -24.75 -17.23
N ARG A 734 -38.57 -25.23 -17.79
CA ARG A 734 -39.92 -24.75 -17.48
C ARG A 734 -40.39 -25.13 -16.06
N THR A 735 -39.49 -25.55 -15.19
CA THR A 735 -39.82 -25.95 -13.83
C THR A 735 -39.68 -24.73 -12.92
N ALA A 736 -40.80 -24.05 -12.65
CA ALA A 736 -40.88 -22.99 -11.66
C ALA A 736 -40.45 -23.55 -10.27
N GLY A 737 -39.44 -22.93 -9.64
CA GLY A 737 -39.14 -23.19 -8.22
C GLY A 737 -37.68 -23.30 -7.77
N LYS A 738 -36.67 -23.12 -8.63
CA LYS A 738 -35.25 -23.11 -8.20
C LYS A 738 -34.68 -21.69 -8.13
N GLY A 739 -34.02 -21.37 -7.01
CA GLY A 739 -33.45 -20.05 -6.73
C GLY A 739 -32.18 -19.78 -7.53
N GLU A 740 -31.65 -18.55 -7.49
CA GLU A 740 -30.43 -18.15 -8.22
C GLU A 740 -29.19 -18.93 -7.76
N GLN A 741 -29.14 -19.32 -6.49
CA GLN A 741 -28.06 -20.14 -5.91
C GLN A 741 -28.01 -21.57 -6.49
N ASP A 742 -29.17 -22.17 -6.81
CA ASP A 742 -29.22 -23.48 -7.47
C ASP A 742 -28.66 -23.42 -8.91
N LYS A 743 -28.72 -22.25 -9.55
CA LYS A 743 -28.31 -22.02 -10.95
C LYS A 743 -26.80 -21.81 -11.06
N ALA A 744 -26.21 -21.03 -10.14
CA ALA A 744 -24.77 -20.92 -10.00
C ALA A 744 -24.12 -22.29 -9.68
N ALA A 745 -24.80 -23.12 -8.88
CA ALA A 745 -24.37 -24.49 -8.59
C ALA A 745 -24.37 -25.40 -9.83
N GLU A 746 -25.35 -25.27 -10.74
CA GLU A 746 -25.39 -26.06 -11.98
C GLU A 746 -24.28 -25.66 -12.98
N ALA A 747 -24.02 -24.35 -13.13
CA ALA A 747 -22.86 -23.88 -13.90
C ALA A 747 -21.53 -24.32 -13.27
N GLY A 748 -21.44 -24.27 -11.94
CA GLY A 748 -20.29 -24.75 -11.17
C GLY A 748 -20.01 -26.24 -11.37
N LYS A 749 -21.04 -27.07 -11.47
CA LYS A 749 -20.90 -28.51 -11.73
C LYS A 749 -20.26 -28.80 -13.10
N LYS A 750 -20.61 -28.05 -14.14
CA LYS A 750 -20.00 -28.21 -15.48
C LYS A 750 -18.52 -27.83 -15.51
N VAL A 751 -18.12 -26.89 -14.65
CA VAL A 751 -16.70 -26.52 -14.46
C VAL A 751 -15.96 -27.60 -13.66
N ASP A 752 -16.61 -28.24 -12.68
CA ASP A 752 -16.02 -29.36 -11.93
C ASP A 752 -15.72 -30.58 -12.80
N ASP A 753 -16.57 -30.83 -13.80
CA ASP A 753 -16.40 -31.93 -14.76
C ASP A 753 -15.26 -31.68 -15.77
N ALA A 754 -14.73 -30.45 -15.87
CA ALA A 754 -13.56 -30.16 -16.69
C ALA A 754 -12.33 -30.83 -16.08
N VAL A 755 -11.37 -31.35 -16.86
CA VAL A 755 -10.14 -31.96 -16.32
C VAL A 755 -8.94 -31.25 -16.94
N PRO A 756 -7.92 -30.84 -16.15
CA PRO A 756 -6.74 -30.20 -16.71
C PRO A 756 -5.97 -31.18 -17.59
N GLU A 757 -5.47 -30.72 -18.72
CA GLU A 757 -4.66 -31.54 -19.62
C GLU A 757 -3.20 -31.49 -19.17
N LEU A 758 -2.86 -32.30 -18.17
CA LEU A 758 -1.58 -32.29 -17.42
C LEU A 758 -0.30 -32.39 -18.28
N SER A 759 -0.40 -32.81 -19.54
CA SER A 759 0.72 -32.98 -20.47
C SER A 759 0.82 -31.88 -21.53
N MET A 760 0.05 -30.81 -21.39
CA MET A 760 -0.28 -29.87 -22.46
C MET A 760 -0.20 -28.42 -21.98
N GLU A 761 0.09 -27.54 -22.93
CA GLU A 761 0.46 -26.12 -22.72
C GLU A 761 -0.63 -25.24 -23.32
N ALA A 762 -0.96 -24.09 -22.75
CA ALA A 762 -2.14 -23.33 -23.17
C ALA A 762 -1.83 -22.28 -24.27
N ASP A 763 -2.63 -22.25 -25.34
CA ASP A 763 -2.57 -21.16 -26.33
C ASP A 763 -3.36 -19.92 -25.88
N ILE A 764 -2.90 -19.26 -24.81
CA ILE A 764 -3.57 -18.09 -24.21
C ILE A 764 -3.80 -16.99 -25.25
N GLY A 765 -2.80 -16.73 -26.10
CA GLY A 765 -2.88 -15.71 -27.15
C GLY A 765 -3.94 -16.04 -28.21
N GLY A 766 -3.98 -17.29 -28.68
CA GLY A 766 -4.99 -17.75 -29.63
C GLY A 766 -6.40 -17.73 -29.03
N ALA A 767 -6.58 -18.20 -27.79
CA ALA A 767 -7.86 -18.22 -27.11
C ALA A 767 -8.39 -16.81 -26.84
N LEU A 768 -7.53 -15.88 -26.42
CA LEU A 768 -7.91 -14.48 -26.19
C LEU A 768 -8.33 -13.79 -27.49
N LYS A 769 -7.58 -13.98 -28.58
CA LYS A 769 -7.96 -13.46 -29.91
C LYS A 769 -9.34 -14.01 -30.34
N ALA A 770 -9.54 -15.33 -30.20
CA ALA A 770 -10.81 -15.97 -30.53
C ALA A 770 -11.96 -15.46 -29.66
N ALA A 771 -11.74 -15.27 -28.35
CA ALA A 771 -12.76 -14.78 -27.43
C ALA A 771 -13.21 -13.38 -27.82
N LEU A 772 -12.27 -12.47 -28.10
CA LEU A 772 -12.55 -11.10 -28.48
C LEU A 772 -13.27 -10.99 -29.84
N ASP A 773 -12.92 -11.83 -30.81
CA ASP A 773 -13.62 -11.85 -32.12
C ASP A 773 -15.00 -12.50 -32.04
N GLN A 774 -15.18 -13.51 -31.18
CA GLN A 774 -16.44 -14.23 -31.00
C GLN A 774 -17.33 -13.69 -29.87
N MET A 775 -16.91 -12.61 -29.20
CA MET A 775 -17.79 -11.90 -28.28
C MET A 775 -19.00 -11.42 -29.08
N PRO A 776 -20.23 -11.85 -28.75
CA PRO A 776 -21.41 -11.50 -29.52
C PRO A 776 -21.54 -9.99 -29.57
N ARG A 777 -21.25 -9.42 -30.73
CA ARG A 777 -21.55 -8.04 -31.02
C ARG A 777 -23.07 -7.97 -31.07
N GLY A 778 -23.67 -7.46 -29.99
CA GLY A 778 -24.90 -6.72 -30.18
C GLY A 778 -24.67 -5.64 -31.24
N GLY A 779 -25.74 -5.02 -31.75
CA GLY A 779 -25.54 -3.72 -32.41
C GLY A 779 -24.64 -2.86 -31.51
N GLU A 780 -23.78 -2.00 -32.07
CA GLU A 780 -22.76 -1.19 -31.36
C GLU A 780 -23.29 -0.39 -30.15
N ASP A 781 -24.60 -0.45 -29.87
CA ASP A 781 -25.33 0.32 -28.88
C ASP A 781 -26.50 -0.43 -28.20
N ASP A 782 -26.42 -1.75 -27.97
CA ASP A 782 -27.47 -2.45 -27.21
C ASP A 782 -27.34 -2.32 -25.67
N GLY A 783 -26.31 -1.60 -25.21
CA GLY A 783 -26.15 -1.20 -23.81
C GLY A 783 -25.76 -2.33 -22.86
N HIS A 784 -25.27 -3.47 -23.37
CA HIS A 784 -24.81 -4.61 -22.58
C HIS A 784 -23.27 -4.69 -22.60
N PRO A 785 -22.56 -4.11 -21.60
CA PRO A 785 -21.10 -4.13 -21.59
C PRO A 785 -20.54 -5.55 -21.58
N GLN A 786 -19.36 -5.68 -22.19
CA GLN A 786 -18.68 -6.94 -22.44
C GLN A 786 -17.41 -7.01 -21.60
N LEU A 787 -17.09 -8.19 -21.09
CA LEU A 787 -15.84 -8.45 -20.36
C LEU A 787 -15.29 -9.81 -20.75
N VAL A 788 -13.98 -9.88 -20.97
CA VAL A 788 -13.24 -11.14 -21.05
C VAL A 788 -12.39 -11.25 -19.79
N VAL A 789 -12.47 -12.39 -19.11
CA VAL A 789 -11.66 -12.70 -17.92
C VAL A 789 -10.75 -13.88 -18.26
N VAL A 790 -9.45 -13.73 -18.03
CA VAL A 790 -8.46 -14.80 -18.25
C VAL A 790 -7.90 -15.22 -16.90
N LEU A 791 -8.04 -16.50 -16.54
CA LEU A 791 -7.49 -17.11 -15.32
C LEU A 791 -6.32 -18.01 -15.71
N THR A 792 -5.09 -17.66 -15.31
CA THR A 792 -3.82 -18.32 -15.69
C THR A 792 -2.80 -18.25 -14.55
N ASP A 793 -1.70 -19.00 -14.62
CA ASP A 793 -0.52 -18.82 -13.75
C ASP A 793 0.62 -18.08 -14.46
N ASP A 794 0.34 -17.51 -15.63
CA ASP A 794 1.22 -16.66 -16.44
C ASP A 794 2.49 -17.32 -17.02
N GLU A 795 2.70 -18.62 -16.79
CA GLU A 795 3.86 -19.38 -17.30
C GLU A 795 3.87 -19.43 -18.83
N ASP A 796 2.73 -19.72 -19.44
CA ASP A 796 2.60 -19.90 -20.90
C ASP A 796 2.80 -18.58 -21.67
N ASN A 797 2.70 -17.42 -21.00
CA ASN A 797 2.92 -16.12 -21.61
C ASN A 797 4.37 -15.90 -22.04
N ASP A 798 5.32 -16.47 -21.30
CA ASP A 798 6.76 -16.29 -21.53
C ASP A 798 7.26 -17.09 -22.75
N ARG A 799 6.39 -17.92 -23.33
CA ARG A 799 6.65 -18.69 -24.55
C ARG A 799 6.34 -17.91 -25.82
N MET A 800 5.56 -16.83 -25.72
CA MET A 800 5.33 -15.92 -26.84
C MET A 800 6.56 -15.05 -27.08
N THR A 801 7.02 -14.98 -28.32
CA THR A 801 8.05 -14.01 -28.70
C THR A 801 7.56 -12.57 -28.47
N ALA A 802 8.48 -11.64 -28.26
CA ALA A 802 8.14 -10.22 -28.08
C ALA A 802 7.29 -9.66 -29.24
N ALA A 803 7.51 -10.14 -30.47
CA ALA A 803 6.71 -9.77 -31.64
C ALA A 803 5.26 -10.26 -31.52
N GLN A 804 5.04 -11.51 -31.12
CA GLN A 804 3.71 -12.09 -30.90
C GLN A 804 2.97 -11.39 -29.75
N GLN A 805 3.67 -11.09 -28.66
CA GLN A 805 3.11 -10.31 -27.55
C GLN A 805 2.66 -8.92 -27.99
N ASN A 806 3.49 -8.21 -28.77
CA ASN A 806 3.15 -6.90 -29.31
C ASN A 806 1.94 -6.96 -30.25
N GLU A 807 1.86 -7.97 -31.10
CA GLU A 807 0.73 -8.19 -31.99
C GLU A 807 -0.57 -8.42 -31.20
N LEU A 808 -0.52 -9.25 -30.14
CA LEU A 808 -1.66 -9.49 -29.26
C LEU A 808 -2.13 -8.20 -28.57
N VAL A 809 -1.19 -7.42 -28.01
CA VAL A 809 -1.51 -6.14 -27.35
C VAL A 809 -2.15 -5.14 -28.31
N THR A 810 -1.67 -5.06 -29.55
CA THR A 810 -2.29 -4.22 -30.60
C THR A 810 -3.69 -4.72 -30.94
N PHE A 811 -3.84 -6.03 -31.14
CA PHE A 811 -5.13 -6.65 -31.45
C PHE A 811 -6.18 -6.36 -30.37
N VAL A 812 -5.82 -6.56 -29.10
CA VAL A 812 -6.68 -6.32 -27.93
C VAL A 812 -7.16 -4.87 -27.89
N ARG A 813 -6.26 -3.91 -28.13
CA ARG A 813 -6.56 -2.47 -28.14
C ARG A 813 -7.62 -2.09 -29.17
N GLU A 814 -7.61 -2.73 -30.34
CA GLU A 814 -8.53 -2.42 -31.43
C GLU A 814 -9.97 -2.88 -31.14
N ARG A 815 -10.16 -3.95 -30.35
CA ARG A 815 -11.49 -4.53 -30.11
C ARG A 815 -12.30 -3.78 -29.05
N LYS A 816 -11.66 -2.96 -28.21
CA LYS A 816 -12.30 -2.14 -27.17
C LYS A 816 -13.19 -2.93 -26.19
N VAL A 817 -12.90 -4.21 -25.99
CA VAL A 817 -13.53 -5.04 -24.96
C VAL A 817 -12.53 -5.14 -23.80
N PRO A 818 -12.89 -4.69 -22.58
CA PRO A 818 -12.04 -4.83 -21.40
C PRO A 818 -11.65 -6.28 -21.14
N VAL A 819 -10.35 -6.50 -20.88
CA VAL A 819 -9.79 -7.80 -20.51
C VAL A 819 -9.29 -7.74 -19.07
N VAL A 820 -9.82 -8.61 -18.21
CA VAL A 820 -9.31 -8.82 -16.85
C VAL A 820 -8.35 -10.00 -16.87
N MET A 821 -7.07 -9.72 -16.63
CA MET A 821 -6.06 -10.76 -16.48
C MET A 821 -5.95 -11.15 -15.01
N VAL A 822 -6.07 -12.43 -14.71
CA VAL A 822 -6.01 -12.98 -13.35
C VAL A 822 -4.88 -14.01 -13.30
N SER A 823 -3.74 -13.62 -12.71
CA SER A 823 -2.61 -14.52 -12.49
C SER A 823 -2.67 -15.16 -11.09
N PHE A 824 -2.59 -16.49 -11.04
CA PHE A 824 -2.44 -17.26 -9.80
C PHE A 824 -1.02 -17.24 -9.24
N ASP A 825 -0.04 -16.81 -10.04
CA ASP A 825 1.29 -16.51 -9.55
C ASP A 825 1.42 -15.03 -9.13
N SER A 826 2.32 -14.75 -8.20
CA SER A 826 2.61 -13.38 -7.79
C SER A 826 3.60 -12.76 -8.78
N GLY A 827 3.15 -11.81 -9.60
CA GLY A 827 4.05 -11.08 -10.49
C GLY A 827 3.55 -10.89 -11.93
N GLY A 828 2.51 -11.61 -12.36
CA GLY A 828 1.90 -11.43 -13.68
C GLY A 828 1.51 -9.97 -13.96
N CYS A 829 1.12 -9.21 -12.94
CA CYS A 829 0.78 -7.79 -13.07
C CYS A 829 1.94 -6.83 -12.75
N LEU A 830 3.19 -7.26 -12.88
CA LEU A 830 4.35 -6.37 -12.83
C LEU A 830 4.47 -5.56 -14.12
N LYS A 831 5.19 -4.44 -14.01
CA LYS A 831 5.46 -3.57 -15.16
C LYS A 831 6.12 -4.37 -16.28
N ASP A 832 5.67 -4.15 -17.51
CA ASP A 832 6.16 -4.77 -18.75
C ASP A 832 5.79 -6.26 -18.96
N ARG A 833 5.17 -6.93 -17.97
CA ARG A 833 4.59 -8.28 -18.15
C ARG A 833 3.39 -8.23 -19.10
N LEU A 834 3.16 -9.35 -19.80
CA LEU A 834 2.12 -9.45 -20.82
C LEU A 834 0.72 -9.15 -20.25
N ASP A 835 0.40 -9.70 -19.08
CA ASP A 835 -0.92 -9.56 -18.46
C ASP A 835 -1.29 -8.09 -18.20
N LEU A 836 -0.37 -7.33 -17.60
CA LEU A 836 -0.58 -5.91 -17.36
C LEU A 836 -0.74 -5.15 -18.68
N ARG A 837 0.11 -5.45 -19.68
CA ARG A 837 0.07 -4.79 -20.99
C ARG A 837 -1.23 -5.08 -21.75
N VAL A 838 -1.77 -6.29 -21.66
CA VAL A 838 -3.06 -6.69 -22.25
C VAL A 838 -4.22 -6.00 -21.54
N ALA A 839 -4.23 -6.02 -20.20
CA ALA A 839 -5.24 -5.34 -19.41
C ALA A 839 -5.26 -3.82 -19.67
N GLU A 840 -4.11 -3.16 -19.64
CA GLU A 840 -4.01 -1.72 -19.94
C GLU A 840 -4.42 -1.38 -21.37
N ALA A 841 -4.04 -2.20 -22.35
CA ALA A 841 -4.38 -1.97 -23.75
C ALA A 841 -5.88 -2.13 -24.05
N SER A 842 -6.56 -3.03 -23.32
CA SER A 842 -8.03 -3.21 -23.41
C SER A 842 -8.82 -2.20 -22.58
N GLY A 843 -8.17 -1.48 -21.67
CA GLY A 843 -8.84 -0.68 -20.64
C GLY A 843 -9.46 -1.52 -19.51
N GLY A 844 -9.03 -2.77 -19.35
CA GLY A 844 -9.38 -3.66 -18.24
C GLY A 844 -8.39 -3.59 -17.07
N THR A 845 -8.35 -4.64 -16.26
CA THR A 845 -7.63 -4.68 -14.98
C THR A 845 -6.73 -5.93 -14.91
N CYS A 846 -5.54 -5.80 -14.33
CA CYS A 846 -4.68 -6.94 -14.04
C CYS A 846 -4.73 -7.24 -12.53
N LEU A 847 -5.05 -8.49 -12.19
CA LEU A 847 -5.13 -9.03 -10.84
C LEU A 847 -4.11 -10.17 -10.71
N ASP A 848 -3.39 -10.23 -9.59
CA ASP A 848 -2.49 -11.35 -9.30
C ASP A 848 -2.53 -11.74 -7.82
N ALA A 849 -1.86 -12.84 -7.48
CA ALA A 849 -1.85 -13.42 -6.14
C ALA A 849 -1.28 -12.51 -5.03
N ARG A 850 -0.82 -11.29 -5.34
CA ARG A 850 -0.48 -10.27 -4.32
C ARG A 850 -1.74 -9.73 -3.62
N GLY A 851 -2.92 -9.89 -4.23
CA GLY A 851 -4.21 -9.52 -3.66
C GLY A 851 -5.14 -10.72 -3.46
N ASP A 852 -6.31 -10.47 -2.89
CA ASP A 852 -7.39 -11.45 -2.80
C ASP A 852 -8.07 -11.58 -4.17
N LEU A 853 -7.65 -12.58 -4.95
CA LEU A 853 -8.11 -12.81 -6.32
C LEU A 853 -9.63 -12.98 -6.38
N ALA A 854 -10.23 -13.72 -5.43
CA ALA A 854 -11.66 -14.00 -5.41
C ALA A 854 -12.49 -12.73 -5.22
N ARG A 855 -12.07 -11.88 -4.27
CA ARG A 855 -12.73 -10.61 -3.97
C ARG A 855 -12.48 -9.57 -5.05
N ASN A 856 -11.25 -9.45 -5.52
CA ASN A 856 -10.88 -8.45 -6.53
C ASN A 856 -11.53 -8.78 -7.87
N LEU A 857 -11.47 -10.04 -8.32
CA LEU A 857 -12.20 -10.47 -9.51
C LEU A 857 -13.71 -10.29 -9.29
N GLY A 858 -14.20 -10.59 -8.09
CA GLY A 858 -15.56 -10.32 -7.71
C GLY A 858 -15.98 -8.86 -7.85
N ALA A 859 -15.12 -7.92 -7.44
CA ALA A 859 -15.37 -6.49 -7.58
C ALA A 859 -15.35 -6.06 -9.06
N GLU A 860 -14.46 -6.60 -9.88
CA GLU A 860 -14.42 -6.36 -11.33
C GLU A 860 -15.67 -6.93 -12.02
N ILE A 861 -16.11 -8.12 -11.63
CA ILE A 861 -17.34 -8.74 -12.15
C ILE A 861 -18.58 -8.02 -11.64
N SER A 862 -18.63 -7.56 -10.40
CA SER A 862 -19.76 -6.77 -9.87
C SER A 862 -19.87 -5.38 -10.49
N GLN A 863 -18.79 -4.84 -11.08
CA GLN A 863 -18.89 -3.67 -11.97
C GLN A 863 -19.59 -4.00 -13.30
N VAL A 864 -19.71 -5.29 -13.61
CA VAL A 864 -20.03 -5.87 -14.92
C VAL A 864 -21.17 -6.92 -14.84
N ALA A 865 -21.80 -7.16 -13.70
CA ALA A 865 -22.87 -8.17 -13.56
C ALA A 865 -24.05 -7.57 -12.80
N GLN A 866 -25.27 -7.87 -13.23
CA GLN A 866 -26.49 -7.23 -12.71
C GLN A 866 -26.93 -7.74 -11.34
N GLY A 867 -26.25 -8.76 -10.79
CA GLY A 867 -26.60 -9.49 -9.56
C GLY A 867 -27.51 -8.69 -8.62
N HIS A 868 -28.78 -9.08 -8.57
CA HIS A 868 -29.72 -8.60 -7.56
C HIS A 868 -29.27 -9.20 -6.24
N GLN A 869 -28.71 -8.38 -5.34
CA GLN A 869 -28.64 -8.72 -3.92
C GLN A 869 -29.70 -7.92 -3.18
#